data_AF-A0A368TJH7-F1
#
_entry.id   AF-A0A368TJH7-F1
#
_cell.length_a   1.000
_cell.length_b   1.000
_cell.length_c   1.000
_cell.angle_alpha   90.00
_cell.angle_beta   90.00
_cell.angle_gamma   90.00
#
_symmetry.space_group_name_H-M   'P 1'
#
loop_
_entity.id
_entity.type
_entity.pdbx_description
1 polymer ?
#
loop_
_entity_poly.entity_id
_entity_poly.type
_entity_poly.pdbx_seq_one_letter_code
_entity_poly.pdbx_strand_id
1 'polypeptide(L)'
;MRTKLEEKEVDKSRAKVSFASLRKSEFFTAAVVLVLLLLAVASVTATEYQVNEGESIQAVINIANPGDTIIVHNGTYAENVVVNRSNMTIRSANGSAVTIVVSNRTDMHVFNITDQKNVTLEGFTISDASVAPNTTKNDKVYSHAISALVLPPQYQFGSISVTSEPSGAAVILEGFVGPTFTTPHTFDKVSVGYATITVYHEGYYDWSDTVQVHLDQTTHVNAQLKPKHKPTPTPPAKGAIAVASIPSGASICLDGQCWGMLHKTPDTIPDVEPGYHTVELSLAGYKKWSKEVKVTAGRTSQVHATLTPTPTPTPPPTTGAIRIDSSPSGATVELDGQTFLGPISATPATIPDLAPGYHTVKLSLEGYYDWGPTEVNVVAGETTPIHATMILKPTPTPTPPPPTTGAISVHSSPSGARIILDGYIGPPVTTPYTFTKVSQGHHNLKLTHAGYYDWTTNVDVEAGRTAYVNAHMKPIPTTGSITVFSSPPGADIYLDNTYVGRTIYTITGVLPGYHTLKLCLVGYRDWSTTGLVTVGETSYVHATLTPIPATGAISVTSGPPGANIGLDGVAINALTPYTINNVASGTHILVIGLKGYLDWSANVQVVPGKTAEVDALLIPCPIRAGIYMNNASNCVIISNRIMNITTTVNYSAVGIAVYNSSGNVIQNGAILNCGHGIGIVSGSANRIEGNKIWNNTIDGTGVRLESGAINTEIHENCFIDNVPQAWDDGTYNNWVSNFWSQPPGATGNYTIPGAAGSVDTGHLDVCPLP
;
A
#
# COMPACT_ATOMS: atom_id res chain seq x y z
N MET A 1 31.06 -33.92 -36.07
CA MET A 1 32.08 -34.77 -35.39
C MET A 1 32.06 -34.44 -33.88
N ARG A 2 32.73 -35.25 -33.04
CA ARG A 2 33.05 -34.93 -31.63
C ARG A 2 34.01 -33.73 -31.57
N THR A 3 34.31 -33.01 -30.48
CA THR A 3 34.06 -33.09 -29.00
C THR A 3 34.13 -31.63 -28.47
N LYS A 4 33.95 -31.19 -27.21
CA LYS A 4 33.83 -31.74 -25.83
C LYS A 4 33.04 -30.73 -24.97
N LEU A 5 32.58 -31.09 -23.77
CA LEU A 5 32.29 -30.11 -22.71
C LEU A 5 33.57 -29.71 -21.97
N GLU A 6 33.63 -28.50 -21.43
CA GLU A 6 34.48 -28.20 -20.27
C GLU A 6 33.81 -27.14 -19.40
N GLU A 7 33.61 -27.47 -18.13
CA GLU A 7 32.88 -26.70 -17.12
C GLU A 7 33.89 -26.27 -16.05
N LYS A 8 33.75 -25.06 -15.49
CA LYS A 8 34.83 -24.41 -14.74
C LYS A 8 34.43 -24.11 -13.29
N GLU A 9 35.10 -24.78 -12.36
CA GLU A 9 34.83 -24.67 -10.92
C GLU A 9 35.11 -23.28 -10.33
N VAL A 10 34.49 -23.01 -9.19
CA VAL A 10 34.60 -21.76 -8.43
C VAL A 10 35.62 -21.92 -7.29
N ASP A 11 36.60 -21.02 -7.25
CA ASP A 11 37.63 -20.96 -6.20
C ASP A 11 37.03 -20.62 -4.81
N LYS A 12 37.48 -21.35 -3.77
CA LYS A 12 37.18 -21.10 -2.36
C LYS A 12 38.48 -20.88 -1.58
N SER A 13 38.93 -19.64 -1.52
CA SER A 13 40.04 -19.25 -0.66
C SER A 13 39.60 -19.11 0.81
N ARG A 14 40.32 -19.76 1.74
CA ARG A 14 40.21 -19.45 3.19
C ARG A 14 41.55 -19.62 3.92
N ALA A 15 41.81 -18.66 4.79
CA ALA A 15 42.96 -18.42 5.66
C ALA A 15 43.95 -19.58 5.94
N LYS A 16 45.25 -19.29 5.77
CA LYS A 16 46.33 -20.01 6.47
C LYS A 16 46.28 -19.66 7.98
N VAL A 17 46.47 -20.66 8.84
CA VAL A 17 46.81 -20.48 10.27
C VAL A 17 48.10 -21.25 10.54
N SER A 18 49.02 -20.64 11.29
CA SER A 18 50.33 -21.23 11.60
C SER A 18 50.24 -22.12 12.85
N PHE A 19 50.71 -23.37 12.74
CA PHE A 19 50.83 -24.27 13.90
C PHE A 19 52.21 -24.13 14.55
N ALA A 20 52.23 -23.72 15.82
CA ALA A 20 53.42 -23.69 16.65
C ALA A 20 53.35 -24.77 17.75
N SER A 21 54.26 -25.75 17.66
CA SER A 21 54.80 -26.58 18.76
C SER A 21 53.94 -26.77 20.03
N LEU A 22 53.17 -27.87 20.09
CA LEU A 22 52.69 -28.47 21.35
C LEU A 22 53.25 -29.90 21.53
N ARG A 23 53.36 -30.38 22.77
CA ARG A 23 54.18 -31.54 23.14
C ARG A 23 53.39 -32.86 23.12
N LYS A 24 54.07 -33.96 22.77
CA LYS A 24 53.48 -35.29 22.51
C LYS A 24 52.74 -35.97 23.68
N SER A 25 52.75 -35.41 24.89
CA SER A 25 52.19 -36.03 26.09
C SER A 25 50.66 -35.93 26.22
N GLU A 26 50.02 -34.94 25.58
CA GLU A 26 48.58 -34.66 25.75
C GLU A 26 47.67 -35.50 24.84
N PHE A 27 48.22 -36.04 23.74
CA PHE A 27 47.47 -36.86 22.78
C PHE A 27 46.97 -38.18 23.37
N PHE A 28 47.69 -38.77 24.32
CA PHE A 28 47.36 -40.11 24.82
C PHE A 28 46.15 -40.11 25.76
N THR A 29 46.04 -39.11 26.64
CA THR A 29 44.86 -38.90 27.48
C THR A 29 43.65 -38.45 26.67
N ALA A 30 43.83 -37.53 25.72
CA ALA A 30 42.74 -37.09 24.84
C ALA A 30 42.15 -38.24 24.00
N ALA A 31 43.01 -39.09 23.42
CA ALA A 31 42.57 -40.25 22.64
C ALA A 31 41.84 -41.30 23.49
N VAL A 32 42.34 -41.62 24.69
CA VAL A 32 41.70 -42.60 25.59
C VAL A 32 40.35 -42.09 26.09
N VAL A 33 40.22 -40.80 26.42
CA VAL A 33 38.92 -40.21 26.82
C VAL A 33 37.93 -40.22 25.65
N LEU A 34 38.38 -39.90 24.42
CA LEU A 34 37.51 -39.93 23.24
C LEU A 34 37.05 -41.35 22.89
N VAL A 35 37.91 -42.36 23.03
CA VAL A 35 37.56 -43.78 22.82
C VAL A 35 36.62 -44.29 23.91
N LEU A 36 36.78 -43.88 25.17
CA LEU A 36 35.84 -44.22 26.24
C LEU A 36 34.47 -43.55 26.06
N LEU A 37 34.42 -42.31 25.54
CA LEU A 37 33.16 -41.65 25.15
C LEU A 37 32.47 -42.36 23.97
N LEU A 38 33.23 -42.82 22.97
CA LEU A 38 32.70 -43.60 21.85
C LEU A 38 32.22 -45.01 22.26
N LEU A 39 32.79 -45.60 23.31
CA LEU A 39 32.35 -46.88 23.89
C LEU A 39 31.19 -46.74 24.89
N ALA A 40 30.80 -45.51 25.24
CA ALA A 40 29.67 -45.21 26.12
C ALA A 40 28.39 -44.81 25.37
N VAL A 41 28.38 -44.87 24.03
CA VAL A 41 27.15 -44.74 23.23
C VAL A 41 26.37 -46.06 23.33
N ALA A 42 25.67 -46.25 24.46
CA ALA A 42 24.66 -47.28 24.56
C ALA A 42 23.59 -47.00 23.49
N SER A 43 23.50 -47.88 22.49
CA SER A 43 22.43 -47.81 21.50
C SER A 43 21.10 -48.06 22.22
N VAL A 44 20.36 -46.99 22.49
CA VAL A 44 18.99 -47.06 23.02
C VAL A 44 18.12 -47.64 21.92
N THR A 45 18.05 -48.97 21.88
CA THR A 45 17.11 -49.71 21.05
C THR A 45 15.71 -49.43 21.56
N ALA A 46 14.81 -49.02 20.67
CA ALA A 46 13.39 -48.94 20.96
C ALA A 46 12.90 -50.24 21.61
N THR A 47 12.27 -50.14 22.79
CA THR A 47 11.74 -51.28 23.53
C THR A 47 10.38 -51.64 22.94
N GLU A 48 10.17 -52.92 22.62
CA GLU A 48 8.84 -53.43 22.27
C GLU A 48 8.13 -53.95 23.52
N TYR A 49 7.13 -53.19 23.99
CA TYR A 49 6.19 -53.62 25.02
C TYR A 49 5.03 -54.39 24.37
N GLN A 50 4.60 -55.49 24.98
CA GLN A 50 3.41 -56.22 24.57
C GLN A 50 2.24 -55.88 25.50
N VAL A 51 1.01 -55.87 24.97
CA VAL A 51 -0.25 -55.73 25.73
C VAL A 51 -1.19 -56.85 25.29
N ASN A 52 -1.69 -57.63 26.23
CA ASN A 52 -2.61 -58.75 26.01
C ASN A 52 -4.04 -58.39 26.46
N GLU A 53 -5.04 -59.13 26.00
CA GLU A 53 -6.43 -58.91 26.40
C GLU A 53 -6.59 -59.02 27.93
N GLY A 54 -7.15 -57.97 28.55
CA GLY A 54 -7.26 -57.82 30.01
C GLY A 54 -6.15 -57.00 30.66
N GLU A 55 -5.05 -56.70 29.94
CA GLU A 55 -4.07 -55.68 30.32
C GLU A 55 -4.51 -54.30 29.78
N SER A 56 -3.91 -53.21 30.27
CA SER A 56 -4.24 -51.83 29.87
C SER A 56 -3.13 -51.22 29.03
N ILE A 57 -3.51 -50.66 27.88
CA ILE A 57 -2.63 -49.89 27.00
C ILE A 57 -2.14 -48.64 27.74
N GLN A 58 -3.00 -47.98 28.52
CA GLN A 58 -2.60 -46.82 29.33
C GLN A 58 -1.52 -47.17 30.36
N ALA A 59 -1.61 -48.33 31.02
CA ALA A 59 -0.62 -48.75 32.00
C ALA A 59 0.78 -48.91 31.37
N VAL A 60 0.84 -49.38 30.12
CA VAL A 60 2.09 -49.52 29.36
C VAL A 60 2.60 -48.18 28.83
N ILE A 61 1.72 -47.31 28.31
CA ILE A 61 2.09 -45.91 27.94
C ILE A 61 2.70 -45.19 29.15
N ASN A 62 2.17 -45.41 30.34
CA ASN A 62 2.64 -44.77 31.56
C ASN A 62 4.07 -45.18 31.99
N ILE A 63 4.62 -46.29 31.47
CA ILE A 63 6.00 -46.75 31.76
C ILE A 63 6.96 -46.72 30.56
N ALA A 64 6.45 -46.62 29.33
CA ALA A 64 7.27 -46.52 28.12
C ALA A 64 8.05 -45.20 28.03
N ASN A 65 9.06 -45.16 27.16
CA ASN A 65 9.91 -44.00 26.89
C ASN A 65 9.70 -43.45 25.47
N PRO A 66 10.07 -42.20 25.19
CA PRO A 66 10.22 -41.71 23.82
C PRO A 66 11.18 -42.61 23.02
N GLY A 67 10.69 -43.14 21.90
CA GLY A 67 11.35 -44.12 21.04
C GLY A 67 10.71 -45.51 21.08
N ASP A 68 10.01 -45.87 22.16
CA ASP A 68 9.49 -47.22 22.36
C ASP A 68 8.24 -47.54 21.51
N THR A 69 8.00 -48.83 21.30
CA THR A 69 6.85 -49.36 20.55
C THR A 69 5.96 -50.21 21.46
N ILE A 70 4.65 -49.98 21.42
CA ILE A 70 3.62 -50.71 22.16
C ILE A 70 2.83 -51.54 21.16
N ILE A 71 2.91 -52.86 21.30
CA ILE A 71 2.23 -53.85 20.47
C ILE A 71 1.03 -54.38 21.24
N VAL A 72 -0.16 -54.16 20.71
CA VAL A 72 -1.41 -54.58 21.33
C VAL A 72 -1.95 -55.81 20.62
N HIS A 73 -2.02 -56.93 21.32
CA HIS A 73 -2.56 -58.18 20.79
C HIS A 73 -4.09 -58.15 20.67
N ASN A 74 -4.63 -59.16 20.00
CA ASN A 74 -6.07 -59.30 19.76
C ASN A 74 -6.86 -59.24 21.07
N GLY A 75 -8.02 -58.57 21.04
CA GLY A 75 -8.89 -58.44 22.20
C GLY A 75 -9.71 -57.14 22.20
N THR A 76 -10.54 -56.99 23.22
CA THR A 76 -11.36 -55.79 23.47
C THR A 76 -10.88 -55.04 24.71
N TYR A 77 -10.34 -53.84 24.51
CA TYR A 77 -9.75 -52.99 25.55
C TYR A 77 -10.75 -51.88 25.92
N ALA A 78 -11.35 -51.99 27.09
CA ALA A 78 -12.33 -51.03 27.60
C ALA A 78 -11.63 -49.91 28.41
N GLU A 79 -11.05 -48.93 27.71
CA GLU A 79 -10.34 -47.81 28.32
C GLU A 79 -10.47 -46.51 27.50
N ASN A 80 -9.96 -45.41 28.05
CA ASN A 80 -9.83 -44.12 27.37
C ASN A 80 -8.36 -43.72 27.46
N VAL A 81 -7.64 -43.78 26.34
CA VAL A 81 -6.19 -43.70 26.27
C VAL A 81 -5.73 -42.26 26.13
N VAL A 82 -4.88 -41.80 27.05
CA VAL A 82 -4.16 -40.52 27.00
C VAL A 82 -2.69 -40.80 26.64
N VAL A 83 -2.33 -40.47 25.41
CA VAL A 83 -0.94 -40.50 24.94
C VAL A 83 -0.26 -39.22 25.41
N ASN A 84 0.48 -39.33 26.51
CA ASN A 84 1.17 -38.23 27.20
C ASN A 84 2.68 -38.15 26.90
N ARG A 85 3.11 -38.78 25.79
CA ARG A 85 4.50 -38.91 25.36
C ARG A 85 4.63 -38.77 23.85
N SER A 86 5.78 -38.26 23.42
CA SER A 86 6.16 -38.04 22.03
C SER A 86 7.15 -39.09 21.53
N ASN A 87 7.24 -39.26 20.21
CA ASN A 87 8.13 -40.19 19.52
C ASN A 87 7.83 -41.68 19.82
N MET A 88 6.57 -42.11 19.82
CA MET A 88 6.23 -43.51 20.15
C MET A 88 5.24 -44.11 19.15
N THR A 89 5.34 -45.43 18.96
CA THR A 89 4.43 -46.20 18.10
C THR A 89 3.51 -47.04 18.96
N ILE A 90 2.20 -46.89 18.79
CA ILE A 90 1.16 -47.75 19.40
C ILE A 90 0.49 -48.46 18.24
N ARG A 91 0.64 -49.79 18.14
CA ARG A 91 0.15 -50.57 17.00
C ARG A 91 -0.52 -51.88 17.42
N SER A 92 -1.53 -52.30 16.68
CA SER A 92 -2.03 -53.68 16.78
C SER A 92 -1.00 -54.69 16.29
N ALA A 93 -1.00 -55.88 16.89
CA ALA A 93 -0.24 -57.04 16.41
C ALA A 93 -0.82 -57.65 15.11
N ASN A 94 -2.13 -57.54 14.87
CA ASN A 94 -2.83 -58.24 13.78
C ASN A 94 -3.90 -57.38 13.05
N GLY A 95 -3.89 -56.06 13.28
CA GLY A 95 -4.75 -55.10 12.59
C GLY A 95 -6.16 -54.93 13.17
N SER A 96 -6.88 -53.97 12.59
CA SER A 96 -8.09 -53.38 13.17
C SER A 96 -9.28 -54.33 13.22
N ALA A 97 -9.24 -55.44 12.49
CA ALA A 97 -10.30 -56.47 12.50
C ALA A 97 -10.38 -57.25 13.83
N VAL A 98 -9.30 -57.28 14.64
CA VAL A 98 -9.20 -58.14 15.84
C VAL A 98 -8.66 -57.45 17.10
N THR A 99 -8.23 -56.19 17.01
CA THR A 99 -7.82 -55.38 18.16
C THR A 99 -8.75 -54.17 18.26
N ILE A 100 -9.59 -54.15 19.30
CA ILE A 100 -10.70 -53.21 19.47
C ILE A 100 -10.49 -52.41 20.76
N VAL A 101 -10.50 -51.08 20.68
CA VAL A 101 -10.53 -50.19 21.85
C VAL A 101 -11.90 -49.56 21.94
N VAL A 102 -12.57 -49.74 23.07
CA VAL A 102 -13.94 -49.22 23.32
C VAL A 102 -13.95 -48.23 24.48
N SER A 103 -14.73 -47.15 24.34
CA SER A 103 -14.87 -46.12 25.37
C SER A 103 -15.33 -46.69 26.72
N ASN A 104 -14.49 -46.65 27.75
CA ASN A 104 -14.93 -46.94 29.12
C ASN A 104 -15.84 -45.81 29.66
N ARG A 105 -15.55 -44.58 29.23
CA ARG A 105 -16.32 -43.37 29.51
C ARG A 105 -16.71 -42.66 28.22
N THR A 106 -18.00 -42.38 28.09
CA THR A 106 -18.60 -41.66 26.96
C THR A 106 -18.56 -40.14 27.11
N ASP A 107 -18.04 -39.60 28.21
CA ASP A 107 -17.76 -38.18 28.43
C ASP A 107 -16.28 -37.81 28.19
N MET A 108 -15.49 -38.74 27.62
CA MET A 108 -14.08 -38.54 27.26
C MET A 108 -13.81 -39.09 25.84
N HIS A 109 -12.70 -38.67 25.23
CA HIS A 109 -12.21 -39.24 23.96
C HIS A 109 -11.72 -40.68 24.15
N VAL A 110 -11.74 -41.52 23.09
CA VAL A 110 -11.22 -42.90 23.19
C VAL A 110 -9.69 -42.91 23.13
N PHE A 111 -9.10 -42.11 22.24
CA PHE A 111 -7.70 -41.71 22.26
C PHE A 111 -7.58 -40.18 22.34
N ASN A 112 -6.67 -39.71 23.19
CA ASN A 112 -6.30 -38.30 23.35
C ASN A 112 -4.77 -38.15 23.18
N ILE A 113 -4.38 -37.38 22.16
CA ILE A 113 -2.99 -37.03 21.82
C ILE A 113 -2.88 -35.51 21.94
N THR A 114 -2.63 -35.01 23.15
CA THR A 114 -2.49 -33.56 23.43
C THR A 114 -1.02 -33.22 23.74
N ASP A 115 -0.52 -32.16 23.12
CA ASP A 115 0.87 -31.63 23.22
C ASP A 115 1.98 -32.61 22.75
N GLN A 116 1.65 -33.65 21.97
CA GLN A 116 2.61 -34.69 21.55
C GLN A 116 3.04 -34.60 20.09
N LYS A 117 4.22 -35.15 19.80
CA LYS A 117 4.86 -35.11 18.49
C LYS A 117 5.33 -36.50 18.04
N ASN A 118 5.33 -36.75 16.73
CA ASN A 118 5.82 -38.00 16.14
C ASN A 118 5.20 -39.26 16.77
N VAL A 119 3.89 -39.25 17.06
CA VAL A 119 3.14 -40.41 17.58
C VAL A 119 2.53 -41.18 16.42
N THR A 120 2.79 -42.48 16.34
CA THR A 120 2.11 -43.38 15.38
C THR A 120 1.03 -44.17 16.11
N LEU A 121 -0.21 -44.15 15.59
CA LEU A 121 -1.31 -45.00 16.04
C LEU A 121 -1.77 -45.87 14.87
N GLU A 122 -1.62 -47.18 14.98
CA GLU A 122 -1.75 -48.11 13.84
C GLU A 122 -2.70 -49.29 14.10
N GLY A 123 -3.68 -49.48 13.21
CA GLY A 123 -4.39 -50.76 13.08
C GLY A 123 -5.35 -51.12 14.20
N PHE A 124 -6.05 -50.17 14.83
CA PHE A 124 -7.10 -50.43 15.83
C PHE A 124 -8.51 -50.26 15.25
N THR A 125 -9.50 -51.04 15.71
CA THR A 125 -10.89 -50.55 15.71
C THR A 125 -11.08 -49.68 16.96
N ILE A 126 -11.68 -48.51 16.80
CA ILE A 126 -11.90 -47.52 17.86
C ILE A 126 -13.40 -47.17 17.86
N SER A 127 -14.11 -47.47 18.94
CA SER A 127 -15.57 -47.28 18.98
C SER A 127 -16.13 -47.02 20.38
N ASP A 128 -17.45 -46.85 20.46
CA ASP A 128 -18.16 -46.75 21.73
C ASP A 128 -18.56 -48.10 22.33
N ALA A 129 -18.46 -48.24 23.66
CA ALA A 129 -18.79 -49.49 24.36
C ALA A 129 -20.28 -49.90 24.26
N SER A 130 -21.19 -48.98 23.93
CA SER A 130 -22.60 -49.28 23.69
C SER A 130 -22.88 -49.97 22.35
N VAL A 131 -21.91 -50.00 21.41
CA VAL A 131 -22.13 -50.51 20.05
C VAL A 131 -20.97 -51.39 19.57
N ALA A 132 -20.78 -52.52 20.25
CA ALA A 132 -19.94 -53.62 19.78
C ALA A 132 -20.34 -54.05 18.35
N PRO A 133 -19.39 -54.45 17.48
CA PRO A 133 -19.68 -54.79 16.09
C PRO A 133 -20.64 -55.99 15.98
N ASN A 134 -21.71 -55.83 15.22
CA ASN A 134 -22.81 -56.79 15.12
C ASN A 134 -22.46 -58.01 14.24
N THR A 135 -21.60 -58.90 14.76
CA THR A 135 -21.35 -60.22 14.17
C THR A 135 -22.60 -61.09 14.31
N THR A 136 -23.24 -61.43 13.20
CA THR A 136 -24.57 -62.05 13.16
C THR A 136 -24.62 -63.44 13.80
N LYS A 137 -25.52 -63.63 14.78
CA LYS A 137 -26.13 -64.89 15.27
C LYS A 137 -25.19 -66.11 15.50
N ASN A 138 -25.12 -66.73 16.69
CA ASN A 138 -26.14 -66.90 17.73
C ASN A 138 -25.53 -66.94 19.15
N ASP A 139 -26.41 -66.82 20.14
CA ASP A 139 -26.30 -67.35 21.51
C ASP A 139 -25.21 -66.82 22.47
N LYS A 140 -25.70 -65.91 23.33
CA LYS A 140 -25.58 -65.90 24.81
C LYS A 140 -24.56 -64.97 25.48
N VAL A 141 -25.15 -63.91 26.06
CA VAL A 141 -24.91 -63.38 27.43
C VAL A 141 -23.49 -62.88 27.74
N TYR A 142 -23.26 -61.59 27.45
CA TYR A 142 -22.41 -60.73 28.29
C TYR A 142 -23.17 -59.51 28.83
N SER A 143 -24.45 -59.70 29.14
CA SER A 143 -25.22 -58.77 29.99
C SER A 143 -24.89 -58.99 31.48
N HIS A 144 -23.63 -58.82 31.85
CA HIS A 144 -23.21 -58.75 33.25
C HIS A 144 -22.94 -57.30 33.61
N ALA A 145 -23.89 -56.70 34.34
CA ALA A 145 -23.66 -55.41 34.98
C ALA A 145 -22.53 -55.56 36.01
N ILE A 146 -21.40 -54.91 35.76
CA ILE A 146 -20.32 -54.81 36.75
C ILE A 146 -20.79 -53.82 37.82
N SER A 147 -21.49 -54.37 38.81
CA SER A 147 -21.78 -53.67 40.07
C SER A 147 -20.47 -53.30 40.75
N ALA A 148 -20.44 -52.16 41.42
CA ALA A 148 -19.22 -51.56 41.95
C ALA A 148 -18.53 -52.43 43.00
N LEU A 149 -17.19 -52.49 42.94
CA LEU A 149 -16.35 -52.24 44.11
C LEU A 149 -14.92 -51.80 43.71
N VAL A 150 -14.23 -51.12 44.64
CA VAL A 150 -12.81 -50.69 44.57
C VAL A 150 -12.48 -49.58 43.55
N LEU A 151 -12.74 -48.33 43.94
CA LEU A 151 -11.83 -47.20 43.67
C LEU A 151 -10.67 -47.31 44.67
N PRO A 152 -9.39 -47.12 44.26
CA PRO A 152 -8.73 -45.83 44.54
C PRO A 152 -7.59 -45.45 43.56
N PRO A 153 -6.92 -44.29 43.73
CA PRO A 153 -7.41 -43.03 44.27
C PRO A 153 -7.58 -41.98 43.16
N GLN A 154 -8.48 -41.01 43.35
CA GLN A 154 -8.45 -39.80 42.52
C GLN A 154 -7.62 -38.69 43.19
N TYR A 155 -7.11 -37.76 42.39
CA TYR A 155 -6.57 -36.47 42.84
C TYR A 155 -5.39 -36.52 43.81
N GLN A 156 -4.21 -36.87 43.29
CA GLN A 156 -2.93 -36.50 43.92
C GLN A 156 -2.55 -35.08 43.51
N PHE A 157 -2.42 -34.19 44.49
CA PHE A 157 -2.08 -32.79 44.30
C PHE A 157 -0.94 -32.34 45.21
N GLY A 158 -0.21 -31.29 44.81
CA GLY A 158 0.58 -30.44 45.68
C GLY A 158 0.16 -28.98 45.57
N SER A 159 1.03 -28.06 46.00
CA SER A 159 0.90 -26.62 45.79
C SER A 159 2.18 -26.04 45.18
N ILE A 160 2.09 -24.89 44.50
CA ILE A 160 3.26 -24.16 44.01
C ILE A 160 3.20 -22.72 44.52
N SER A 161 4.23 -22.27 45.24
CA SER A 161 4.34 -20.91 45.75
C SER A 161 5.42 -20.14 44.99
N VAL A 162 5.01 -19.09 44.28
CA VAL A 162 5.82 -18.34 43.32
C VAL A 162 6.07 -16.92 43.82
N THR A 163 7.35 -16.57 43.94
CA THR A 163 7.87 -15.22 44.19
C THR A 163 8.60 -14.70 42.96
N SER A 164 8.82 -13.38 42.87
CA SER A 164 9.68 -12.81 41.83
C SER A 164 10.37 -11.53 42.27
N GLU A 165 11.41 -11.16 41.52
CA GLU A 165 12.11 -9.89 41.63
C GLU A 165 12.21 -9.24 40.24
N PRO A 166 11.60 -8.05 40.02
CA PRO A 166 10.71 -7.34 40.94
C PRO A 166 9.43 -8.11 41.29
N SER A 167 8.90 -7.85 42.49
CA SER A 167 7.63 -8.40 42.99
C SER A 167 6.42 -7.69 42.37
N GLY A 168 5.28 -8.38 42.26
CA GLY A 168 4.08 -7.87 41.60
C GLY A 168 4.02 -8.22 40.10
N ALA A 169 4.99 -9.00 39.61
CA ALA A 169 4.96 -9.58 38.27
C ALA A 169 3.73 -10.48 38.11
N ALA A 170 3.12 -10.48 36.93
CA ALA A 170 2.06 -11.41 36.59
C ALA A 170 2.61 -12.84 36.56
N VAL A 171 1.86 -13.80 37.12
CA VAL A 171 2.23 -15.22 37.15
C VAL A 171 1.12 -16.08 36.55
N ILE A 172 1.52 -16.99 35.66
CA ILE A 172 0.66 -17.92 34.94
C ILE A 172 1.18 -19.34 35.20
N LEU A 173 0.27 -20.24 35.53
CA LEU A 173 0.51 -21.67 35.63
C LEU A 173 -0.17 -22.34 34.43
N GLU A 174 0.58 -23.11 33.64
CA GLU A 174 0.02 -23.75 32.44
C GLU A 174 -1.11 -24.73 32.81
N GLY A 175 -2.21 -24.67 32.06
CA GLY A 175 -3.44 -25.44 32.33
C GLY A 175 -4.40 -24.82 33.37
N PHE A 176 -4.03 -23.75 34.08
CA PHE A 176 -4.90 -23.11 35.07
C PHE A 176 -5.74 -21.96 34.46
N VAL A 177 -7.06 -22.15 34.34
CA VAL A 177 -7.98 -21.13 33.80
C VAL A 177 -8.52 -20.25 34.92
N GLY A 178 -8.09 -18.98 34.97
CA GLY A 178 -8.48 -18.03 36.01
C GLY A 178 -8.05 -16.59 35.70
N PRO A 179 -8.26 -15.63 36.63
CA PRO A 179 -7.74 -14.28 36.50
C PRO A 179 -6.21 -14.27 36.60
N THR A 180 -5.56 -13.28 35.98
CA THR A 180 -4.10 -13.10 36.08
C THR A 180 -3.69 -12.81 37.52
N PHE A 181 -2.96 -13.73 38.15
CA PHE A 181 -2.40 -13.54 39.49
C PHE A 181 -1.10 -12.75 39.44
N THR A 182 -0.68 -12.16 40.56
CA THR A 182 0.60 -11.45 40.70
C THR A 182 1.42 -12.00 41.86
N THR A 183 2.74 -11.96 41.73
CA THR A 183 3.66 -12.47 42.76
C THR A 183 3.73 -11.55 43.99
N PRO A 184 3.81 -12.09 45.22
CA PRO A 184 3.81 -13.51 45.57
C PRO A 184 2.42 -14.16 45.47
N HIS A 185 2.34 -15.34 44.87
CA HIS A 185 1.10 -16.13 44.78
C HIS A 185 1.37 -17.60 45.10
N THR A 186 0.36 -18.31 45.61
CA THR A 186 0.41 -19.76 45.80
C THR A 186 -0.78 -20.41 45.09
N PHE A 187 -0.48 -21.26 44.12
CA PHE A 187 -1.46 -22.12 43.47
C PHE A 187 -1.64 -23.38 44.32
N ASP A 188 -2.84 -23.57 44.87
CA ASP A 188 -3.19 -24.78 45.60
C ASP A 188 -3.87 -25.81 44.68
N LYS A 189 -3.69 -27.10 44.99
CA LYS A 189 -4.24 -28.25 44.26
C LYS A 189 -3.71 -28.36 42.82
N VAL A 190 -2.40 -28.17 42.64
CA VAL A 190 -1.72 -28.43 41.36
C VAL A 190 -1.45 -29.92 41.23
N SER A 191 -1.72 -30.51 40.07
CA SER A 191 -1.49 -31.95 39.80
C SER A 191 -0.04 -32.36 40.07
N VAL A 192 0.15 -33.49 40.74
CA VAL A 192 1.48 -34.10 40.94
C VAL A 192 2.07 -34.51 39.59
N GLY A 193 3.31 -34.09 39.34
CA GLY A 193 3.96 -34.18 38.03
C GLY A 193 4.91 -33.03 37.79
N TYR A 194 5.18 -32.69 36.52
CA TYR A 194 5.89 -31.46 36.16
C TYR A 194 4.87 -30.37 35.79
N ALA A 195 5.13 -29.14 36.21
CA ALA A 195 4.31 -27.98 35.89
C ALA A 195 5.18 -26.79 35.50
N THR A 196 4.82 -26.10 34.42
CA THR A 196 5.51 -24.89 33.95
C THR A 196 4.87 -23.65 34.58
N ILE A 197 5.70 -22.79 35.14
CA ILE A 197 5.32 -21.45 35.59
C ILE A 197 5.94 -20.45 34.61
N THR A 198 5.14 -19.48 34.15
CA THR A 198 5.63 -18.30 33.43
C THR A 198 5.33 -17.05 34.24
N VAL A 199 6.34 -16.18 34.37
CA VAL A 199 6.30 -14.91 35.12
C VAL A 199 6.66 -13.76 34.18
N TYR A 200 5.77 -12.76 34.11
CA TYR A 200 5.87 -11.59 33.26
C TYR A 200 5.88 -10.29 34.07
N HIS A 201 6.81 -9.38 33.76
CA HIS A 201 6.76 -8.00 34.26
C HIS A 201 7.09 -7.03 33.12
N GLU A 202 6.35 -5.93 33.03
CA GLU A 202 6.61 -4.88 32.05
C GLU A 202 8.04 -4.34 32.22
N GLY A 203 8.78 -4.19 31.11
CA GLY A 203 10.18 -3.77 31.12
C GLY A 203 11.21 -4.88 31.40
N TYR A 204 10.79 -6.14 31.58
CA TYR A 204 11.69 -7.29 31.83
C TYR A 204 11.48 -8.40 30.81
N TYR A 205 12.51 -9.23 30.61
CA TYR A 205 12.41 -10.50 29.90
C TYR A 205 11.61 -11.48 30.73
N ASP A 206 10.61 -12.04 30.06
CA ASP A 206 9.72 -13.10 30.47
C ASP A 206 10.54 -14.27 31.02
N TRP A 207 10.16 -14.79 32.19
CA TRP A 207 10.86 -15.86 32.88
C TRP A 207 9.94 -17.08 32.96
N SER A 208 10.44 -18.25 32.59
CA SER A 208 9.70 -19.51 32.68
C SER A 208 10.59 -20.61 33.21
N ASP A 209 10.01 -21.52 34.01
CA ASP A 209 10.69 -22.68 34.58
C ASP A 209 9.68 -23.82 34.79
N THR A 210 10.17 -25.06 34.74
CA THR A 210 9.35 -26.28 34.84
C THR A 210 9.75 -27.06 36.09
N VAL A 211 8.88 -27.07 37.09
CA VAL A 211 9.18 -27.61 38.43
C VAL A 211 8.40 -28.88 38.72
N GLN A 212 8.95 -29.74 39.57
CA GLN A 212 8.30 -30.99 39.97
C GLN A 212 7.39 -30.76 41.19
N VAL A 213 6.10 -30.93 40.99
CA VAL A 213 5.06 -30.90 42.02
C VAL A 213 4.98 -32.26 42.70
N HIS A 214 5.12 -32.26 44.03
CA HIS A 214 5.08 -33.47 44.86
C HIS A 214 3.79 -33.52 45.69
N LEU A 215 3.30 -34.73 45.98
CA LEU A 215 2.06 -34.96 46.72
C LEU A 215 2.10 -34.30 48.10
N ASP A 216 1.07 -33.51 48.42
CA ASP A 216 0.88 -32.78 49.68
C ASP A 216 2.05 -31.86 50.08
N GLN A 217 2.87 -31.44 49.11
CA GLN A 217 4.02 -30.53 49.31
C GLN A 217 3.86 -29.22 48.54
N THR A 218 4.42 -28.14 49.10
CA THR A 218 4.52 -26.84 48.42
C THR A 218 5.88 -26.71 47.74
N THR A 219 5.90 -26.71 46.41
CA THR A 219 7.11 -26.40 45.64
C THR A 219 7.31 -24.88 45.60
N HIS A 220 8.46 -24.38 46.07
CA HIS A 220 8.77 -22.95 46.11
C HIS A 220 9.59 -22.53 44.89
N VAL A 221 9.19 -21.42 44.25
CA VAL A 221 9.74 -20.92 42.98
C VAL A 221 10.05 -19.43 43.13
N ASN A 222 11.21 -18.97 42.65
CA ASN A 222 11.63 -17.57 42.72
C ASN A 222 12.14 -17.06 41.36
N ALA A 223 11.30 -16.29 40.66
CA ALA A 223 11.59 -15.78 39.33
C ALA A 223 12.46 -14.52 39.38
N GLN A 224 13.70 -14.63 38.90
CA GLN A 224 14.67 -13.54 38.83
C GLN A 224 14.66 -12.94 37.41
N LEU A 225 13.90 -11.86 37.24
CA LEU A 225 13.61 -11.26 35.94
C LEU A 225 14.77 -10.36 35.47
N LYS A 226 15.10 -10.41 34.17
CA LYS A 226 16.19 -9.60 33.58
C LYS A 226 15.64 -8.35 32.88
N PRO A 227 16.10 -7.13 33.16
CA PRO A 227 15.62 -5.93 32.46
C PRO A 227 15.79 -5.98 30.94
N LYS A 228 14.76 -5.61 30.19
CA LYS A 228 14.84 -5.33 28.73
C LYS A 228 15.48 -3.96 28.53
N HIS A 229 16.71 -3.91 28.04
CA HIS A 229 17.38 -2.63 27.76
C HIS A 229 16.66 -1.83 26.66
N LYS A 230 16.44 -0.54 26.92
CA LYS A 230 15.72 0.38 26.03
C LYS A 230 16.49 0.60 24.71
N PRO A 231 15.83 0.48 23.53
CA PRO A 231 16.49 0.76 22.26
C PRO A 231 16.87 2.24 22.12
N THR A 232 18.05 2.49 21.55
CA THR A 232 18.58 3.82 21.21
C THR A 232 18.35 4.06 19.71
N PRO A 233 17.97 5.27 19.26
CA PRO A 233 17.59 5.52 17.87
C PRO A 233 18.71 5.25 16.87
N THR A 234 18.33 4.66 15.73
CA THR A 234 19.22 4.27 14.63
C THR A 234 19.83 5.50 13.93
N PRO A 235 21.13 5.49 13.56
CA PRO A 235 21.71 6.52 12.71
C PRO A 235 21.06 6.55 11.32
N PRO A 236 20.86 7.73 10.69
CA PRO A 236 20.29 7.82 9.35
C PRO A 236 21.24 7.21 8.31
N ALA A 237 20.73 6.29 7.50
CA ALA A 237 21.50 5.59 6.46
C ALA A 237 21.89 6.49 5.26
N LYS A 238 21.25 7.66 5.13
CA LYS A 238 21.35 8.57 3.98
C LYS A 238 22.08 9.85 4.35
N GLY A 239 22.62 10.55 3.36
CA GLY A 239 23.18 11.89 3.48
C GLY A 239 22.28 12.95 2.85
N ALA A 240 22.83 14.14 2.64
CA ALA A 240 22.15 15.24 1.94
C ALA A 240 23.15 16.01 1.06
N ILE A 241 22.64 16.81 0.12
CA ILE A 241 23.46 17.73 -0.68
C ILE A 241 22.85 19.14 -0.61
N ALA A 242 23.59 20.09 -0.06
CA ALA A 242 23.29 21.51 -0.14
C ALA A 242 23.94 22.10 -1.41
N VAL A 243 23.14 22.78 -2.24
CA VAL A 243 23.57 23.27 -3.55
C VAL A 243 23.27 24.77 -3.66
N ALA A 244 24.30 25.58 -3.89
CA ALA A 244 24.20 27.02 -4.07
C ALA A 244 24.95 27.49 -5.33
N SER A 245 24.50 28.59 -5.94
CA SER A 245 25.19 29.18 -7.08
C SER A 245 25.24 30.70 -7.07
N ILE A 246 26.18 31.25 -7.82
CA ILE A 246 26.35 32.68 -8.08
C ILE A 246 26.25 32.90 -9.60
N PRO A 247 25.23 33.63 -10.10
CA PRO A 247 24.01 34.03 -9.38
C PRO A 247 23.16 32.83 -8.93
N SER A 248 22.28 33.08 -7.96
CA SER A 248 21.30 32.13 -7.44
C SER A 248 20.06 32.02 -8.35
N GLY A 249 19.20 31.04 -8.08
CA GLY A 249 17.96 30.79 -8.83
C GLY A 249 18.11 29.79 -9.98
N ALA A 250 19.27 29.12 -10.09
CA ALA A 250 19.52 28.08 -11.08
C ALA A 250 18.76 26.80 -10.71
N SER A 251 18.08 26.19 -11.68
CA SER A 251 17.39 24.91 -11.49
C SER A 251 18.40 23.79 -11.24
N ILE A 252 18.11 22.95 -10.26
CA ILE A 252 18.97 21.85 -9.82
C ILE A 252 18.50 20.52 -10.41
N CYS A 253 19.45 19.72 -10.88
CA CYS A 253 19.24 18.30 -11.20
C CYS A 253 20.25 17.44 -10.45
N LEU A 254 19.87 16.22 -10.08
CA LEU A 254 20.73 15.22 -9.45
C LEU A 254 20.65 13.93 -10.25
N ASP A 255 21.80 13.38 -10.66
CA ASP A 255 21.92 12.12 -11.42
C ASP A 255 21.02 12.06 -12.68
N GLY A 256 20.83 13.21 -13.33
CA GLY A 256 19.97 13.39 -14.50
C GLY A 256 18.49 13.65 -14.18
N GLN A 257 18.03 13.44 -12.94
CA GLN A 257 16.69 13.81 -12.51
C GLN A 257 16.61 15.32 -12.23
N CYS A 258 15.86 16.05 -13.06
CA CYS A 258 15.64 17.50 -12.93
C CYS A 258 14.25 17.81 -12.36
N TRP A 259 14.19 18.60 -11.28
CA TRP A 259 12.92 19.01 -10.65
C TRP A 259 12.38 20.37 -11.15
N GLY A 260 12.97 20.92 -12.21
CA GLY A 260 12.44 22.08 -12.94
C GLY A 260 12.36 23.35 -12.07
N MET A 261 11.16 23.71 -11.63
CA MET A 261 10.96 24.89 -10.77
C MET A 261 11.01 24.61 -9.27
N LEU A 262 10.87 23.34 -8.83
CA LEU A 262 10.75 23.00 -7.42
C LEU A 262 12.07 23.17 -6.64
N HIS A 263 13.20 22.80 -7.24
CA HIS A 263 14.52 22.93 -6.63
C HIS A 263 15.39 23.93 -7.38
N LYS A 264 15.78 25.01 -6.67
CA LYS A 264 16.56 26.13 -7.22
C LYS A 264 17.56 26.64 -6.20
N THR A 265 18.77 26.95 -6.64
CA THR A 265 19.85 27.41 -5.75
C THR A 265 19.51 28.74 -5.02
N PRO A 266 19.86 28.91 -3.72
CA PRO A 266 20.39 27.89 -2.80
C PRO A 266 19.29 26.95 -2.29
N ASP A 267 19.58 25.65 -2.26
CA ASP A 267 18.65 24.59 -1.82
C ASP A 267 19.40 23.48 -1.06
N THR A 268 18.67 22.54 -0.46
CA THR A 268 19.24 21.30 0.11
C THR A 268 18.36 20.10 -0.19
N ILE A 269 18.93 19.14 -0.94
CA ILE A 269 18.30 17.86 -1.25
C ILE A 269 18.58 16.90 -0.08
N PRO A 270 17.57 16.47 0.70
CA PRO A 270 17.72 15.46 1.74
C PRO A 270 17.74 14.04 1.15
N ASP A 271 17.99 13.04 2.00
CA ASP A 271 17.79 11.62 1.72
C ASP A 271 18.49 11.08 0.45
N VAL A 272 19.67 11.63 0.15
CA VAL A 272 20.56 11.16 -0.92
C VAL A 272 21.38 9.98 -0.43
N GLU A 273 21.53 8.94 -1.26
CA GLU A 273 22.29 7.74 -0.90
C GLU A 273 23.79 8.03 -0.65
N PRO A 274 24.53 7.20 0.10
CA PRO A 274 25.97 7.35 0.26
C PRO A 274 26.75 6.91 -1.01
N GLY A 275 26.92 7.82 -1.96
CA GLY A 275 27.63 7.54 -3.22
C GLY A 275 28.41 8.73 -3.79
N TYR A 276 28.80 8.63 -5.06
CA TYR A 276 29.16 9.77 -5.90
C TYR A 276 27.93 10.11 -6.76
N HIS A 277 27.53 11.38 -6.75
CA HIS A 277 26.33 11.87 -7.42
C HIS A 277 26.67 13.08 -8.30
N THR A 278 26.06 13.19 -9.47
CA THR A 278 26.27 14.31 -10.38
C THR A 278 25.21 15.38 -10.15
N VAL A 279 25.63 16.55 -9.67
CA VAL A 279 24.78 17.75 -9.59
C VAL A 279 24.93 18.54 -10.88
N GLU A 280 23.83 18.79 -11.58
CA GLU A 280 23.77 19.75 -12.69
C GLU A 280 23.00 21.02 -12.28
N LEU A 281 23.40 22.15 -12.84
CA LEU A 281 22.79 23.46 -12.66
C LEU A 281 22.55 24.14 -14.02
N SER A 282 21.36 24.71 -14.18
CA SER A 282 20.94 25.40 -15.40
C SER A 282 20.25 26.72 -15.07
N LEU A 283 20.70 27.80 -15.72
CA LEU A 283 20.11 29.15 -15.60
C LEU A 283 20.13 29.85 -16.96
N ALA A 284 19.05 30.54 -17.31
CA ALA A 284 18.92 31.22 -18.60
C ALA A 284 19.96 32.35 -18.75
N GLY A 285 20.61 32.43 -19.92
CA GLY A 285 21.73 33.35 -20.18
C GLY A 285 23.10 32.84 -19.73
N TYR A 286 23.15 31.71 -19.01
CA TYR A 286 24.39 31.10 -18.51
C TYR A 286 24.64 29.74 -19.17
N LYS A 287 25.91 29.35 -19.24
CA LYS A 287 26.34 27.99 -19.58
C LYS A 287 25.87 27.03 -18.47
N LYS A 288 25.37 25.86 -18.85
CA LYS A 288 25.15 24.76 -17.91
C LYS A 288 26.44 24.44 -17.15
N TRP A 289 26.29 24.06 -15.89
CA TRP A 289 27.37 23.69 -15.00
C TRP A 289 27.06 22.31 -14.41
N SER A 290 28.05 21.46 -14.25
CA SER A 290 27.89 20.19 -13.54
C SER A 290 29.14 19.81 -12.75
N LYS A 291 28.94 19.02 -11.69
CA LYS A 291 30.03 18.51 -10.84
C LYS A 291 29.59 17.24 -10.10
N GLU A 292 30.49 16.29 -10.00
CA GLU A 292 30.34 15.13 -9.12
C GLU A 292 30.62 15.52 -7.65
N VAL A 293 29.74 15.10 -6.73
CA VAL A 293 29.86 15.28 -5.29
C VAL A 293 29.76 13.93 -4.58
N LYS A 294 30.66 13.70 -3.61
CA LYS A 294 30.62 12.50 -2.77
C LYS A 294 29.73 12.75 -1.55
N VAL A 295 28.65 11.99 -1.44
CA VAL A 295 27.75 11.95 -0.28
C VAL A 295 28.26 10.95 0.75
N THR A 296 27.95 11.18 2.02
CA THR A 296 28.28 10.29 3.13
C THR A 296 27.08 10.24 4.08
N ALA A 297 26.72 9.04 4.56
CA ALA A 297 25.61 8.86 5.49
C ALA A 297 25.69 9.81 6.70
N GLY A 298 24.56 10.41 7.06
CA GLY A 298 24.46 11.38 8.16
C GLY A 298 25.19 12.71 7.94
N ARG A 299 25.62 13.06 6.72
CA ARG A 299 26.30 14.33 6.41
C ARG A 299 25.71 15.07 5.21
N THR A 300 25.62 16.39 5.32
CA THR A 300 25.28 17.29 4.21
C THR A 300 26.54 17.69 3.45
N SER A 301 26.63 17.30 2.19
CA SER A 301 27.73 17.65 1.29
C SER A 301 27.46 19.00 0.64
N GLN A 302 28.48 19.86 0.51
CA GLN A 302 28.32 21.24 0.05
C GLN A 302 28.77 21.40 -1.40
N VAL A 303 27.91 21.98 -2.24
CA VAL A 303 28.16 22.22 -3.67
C VAL A 303 27.93 23.70 -3.98
N HIS A 304 29.02 24.43 -4.25
CA HIS A 304 28.98 25.83 -4.67
C HIS A 304 29.43 25.95 -6.13
N ALA A 305 28.66 26.68 -6.94
CA ALA A 305 28.91 26.90 -8.36
C ALA A 305 28.93 28.39 -8.72
N THR A 306 29.91 28.83 -9.51
CA THR A 306 29.86 30.14 -10.17
C THR A 306 29.50 29.91 -11.62
N LEU A 307 28.37 30.47 -12.08
CA LEU A 307 27.85 30.18 -13.41
C LEU A 307 28.50 31.07 -14.48
N THR A 308 28.96 30.43 -15.55
CA THR A 308 29.46 31.03 -16.80
C THR A 308 28.43 31.88 -17.54
N PRO A 309 28.46 33.23 -17.64
CA PRO A 309 27.64 33.91 -18.64
C PRO A 309 27.99 33.40 -20.05
N THR A 310 26.98 33.27 -20.92
CA THR A 310 27.20 32.94 -22.34
C THR A 310 27.56 34.23 -23.09
N PRO A 311 28.70 34.31 -23.80
CA PRO A 311 29.21 35.59 -24.29
C PRO A 311 28.43 36.14 -25.50
N THR A 312 28.18 37.45 -25.46
CA THR A 312 27.68 38.29 -26.58
C THR A 312 28.82 39.21 -27.06
N PRO A 313 29.02 39.44 -28.37
CA PRO A 313 30.24 40.07 -28.87
C PRO A 313 30.31 41.61 -28.77
N THR A 314 31.45 42.07 -28.22
CA THR A 314 32.29 43.25 -28.59
C THR A 314 31.69 44.66 -28.77
N PRO A 315 32.27 45.63 -28.03
CA PRO A 315 32.57 46.99 -28.56
C PRO A 315 33.99 47.48 -28.14
N PRO A 316 34.45 48.69 -28.52
CA PRO A 316 34.28 49.41 -29.80
C PRO A 316 35.63 49.84 -30.43
N PRO A 317 35.64 50.35 -31.69
CA PRO A 317 36.74 51.16 -32.24
C PRO A 317 36.95 52.51 -31.50
N THR A 318 38.02 53.25 -31.83
CA THR A 318 38.49 54.44 -31.08
C THR A 318 38.59 55.76 -31.86
N THR A 319 38.50 55.76 -33.19
CA THR A 319 38.44 56.98 -34.04
C THR A 319 37.16 56.98 -34.86
N GLY A 320 36.61 58.16 -35.17
CA GLY A 320 35.44 58.33 -36.03
C GLY A 320 35.77 59.05 -37.33
N ALA A 321 34.75 59.41 -38.10
CA ALA A 321 34.88 60.14 -39.35
C ALA A 321 33.67 61.06 -39.57
N ILE A 322 33.79 62.03 -40.48
CA ILE A 322 32.65 62.83 -40.96
C ILE A 322 32.56 62.73 -42.48
N ARG A 323 31.37 62.48 -43.03
CA ARG A 323 31.07 62.67 -44.46
C ARG A 323 30.23 63.93 -44.64
N ILE A 324 30.57 64.77 -45.61
CA ILE A 324 29.97 66.10 -45.80
C ILE A 324 29.52 66.28 -47.24
N ASP A 325 28.20 66.24 -47.45
CA ASP A 325 27.54 66.44 -48.73
C ASP A 325 26.79 67.81 -48.72
N SER A 326 26.53 68.41 -49.89
CA SER A 326 25.68 69.61 -49.97
C SER A 326 24.76 69.63 -51.17
N SER A 327 23.73 70.47 -51.13
CA SER A 327 22.79 70.74 -52.22
C SER A 327 22.66 72.24 -52.49
N PRO A 328 23.11 72.74 -53.65
CA PRO A 328 23.93 72.04 -54.65
C PRO A 328 25.30 71.62 -54.09
N SER A 329 25.96 70.67 -54.77
CA SER A 329 27.30 70.18 -54.42
C SER A 329 28.41 71.10 -54.95
N GLY A 330 29.64 70.90 -54.48
CA GLY A 330 30.80 71.75 -54.80
C GLY A 330 31.01 72.92 -53.84
N ALA A 331 30.29 72.96 -52.71
CA ALA A 331 30.54 73.92 -51.65
C ALA A 331 31.89 73.63 -50.98
N THR A 332 32.69 74.66 -50.71
CA THR A 332 34.01 74.51 -50.06
C THR A 332 33.84 74.11 -48.60
N VAL A 333 34.74 73.25 -48.10
CA VAL A 333 34.65 72.63 -46.76
C VAL A 333 35.71 73.20 -45.80
N GLU A 334 35.25 73.63 -44.64
CA GLU A 334 36.06 74.11 -43.51
C GLU A 334 35.69 73.30 -42.26
N LEU A 335 36.69 72.73 -41.58
CA LEU A 335 36.55 71.97 -40.33
C LEU A 335 37.46 72.60 -39.27
N ASP A 336 36.92 72.92 -38.09
CA ASP A 336 37.63 73.55 -36.97
C ASP A 336 38.39 74.83 -37.32
N GLY A 337 37.79 75.65 -38.19
CA GLY A 337 38.36 76.90 -38.68
C GLY A 337 39.51 76.73 -39.68
N GLN A 338 39.73 75.51 -40.19
CA GLN A 338 40.75 75.23 -41.22
C GLN A 338 40.10 74.76 -42.52
N THR A 339 40.46 75.42 -43.62
CA THR A 339 40.07 75.02 -44.99
C THR A 339 41.08 74.01 -45.52
N PHE A 340 40.60 72.86 -46.00
CA PHE A 340 41.46 71.80 -46.51
C PHE A 340 41.76 71.99 -48.01
N LEU A 341 42.90 71.49 -48.47
CA LEU A 341 43.30 71.50 -49.88
C LEU A 341 43.37 70.07 -50.43
N GLY A 342 42.95 69.88 -51.68
CA GLY A 342 42.91 68.56 -52.33
C GLY A 342 41.50 67.94 -52.32
N PRO A 343 41.37 66.60 -52.47
CA PRO A 343 40.09 65.94 -52.79
C PRO A 343 39.01 65.97 -51.69
N ILE A 344 39.26 66.62 -50.55
CA ILE A 344 38.30 66.87 -49.47
C ILE A 344 37.91 68.35 -49.33
N SER A 345 38.42 69.24 -50.20
CA SER A 345 38.20 70.69 -50.09
C SER A 345 36.81 71.16 -50.51
N ALA A 346 36.00 70.30 -51.12
CA ALA A 346 34.65 70.62 -51.58
C ALA A 346 33.71 69.39 -51.47
N THR A 347 32.41 69.64 -51.30
CA THR A 347 31.39 68.58 -51.15
C THR A 347 31.08 67.85 -52.48
N PRO A 348 30.80 66.54 -52.47
CA PRO A 348 30.81 65.63 -51.32
C PRO A 348 32.23 65.22 -50.90
N ALA A 349 32.53 65.33 -49.61
CA ALA A 349 33.82 65.01 -49.00
C ALA A 349 33.68 63.97 -47.88
N THR A 350 34.77 63.33 -47.47
CA THR A 350 34.81 62.49 -46.25
C THR A 350 36.16 62.61 -45.57
N ILE A 351 36.13 62.86 -44.26
CA ILE A 351 37.28 63.16 -43.41
C ILE A 351 37.36 62.04 -42.34
N PRO A 352 38.27 61.06 -42.49
CA PRO A 352 38.44 59.95 -41.56
C PRO A 352 39.36 60.29 -40.37
N ASP A 353 39.42 59.36 -39.42
CA ASP A 353 40.35 59.34 -38.27
C ASP A 353 40.29 60.58 -37.35
N LEU A 354 39.09 61.14 -37.21
CA LEU A 354 38.79 62.20 -36.27
C LEU A 354 38.64 61.66 -34.84
N ALA A 355 39.04 62.48 -33.87
CA ALA A 355 38.91 62.15 -32.45
C ALA A 355 37.44 62.16 -32.02
N PRO A 356 36.99 61.28 -31.11
CA PRO A 356 35.61 61.34 -30.62
C PRO A 356 35.36 62.61 -29.81
N GLY A 357 34.38 63.42 -30.22
CA GLY A 357 34.10 64.74 -29.66
C GLY A 357 33.48 65.69 -30.68
N TYR A 358 33.20 66.93 -30.25
CA TYR A 358 32.61 67.96 -31.09
C TYR A 358 33.64 68.63 -31.99
N HIS A 359 33.37 68.63 -33.29
CA HIS A 359 34.10 69.36 -34.32
C HIS A 359 33.14 70.34 -35.02
N THR A 360 33.65 71.47 -35.53
CA THR A 360 32.85 72.53 -36.17
C THR A 360 32.99 72.50 -37.68
N VAL A 361 31.88 72.37 -38.41
CA VAL A 361 31.86 72.36 -39.89
C VAL A 361 31.18 73.60 -40.45
N LYS A 362 31.85 74.29 -41.38
CA LYS A 362 31.30 75.41 -42.16
C LYS A 362 31.47 75.14 -43.65
N LEU A 363 30.48 75.52 -44.46
CA LEU A 363 30.54 75.48 -45.92
C LEU A 363 30.28 76.86 -46.54
N SER A 364 30.91 77.12 -47.70
CA SER A 364 30.63 78.32 -48.51
C SER A 364 30.51 77.98 -50.01
N LEU A 365 29.60 78.66 -50.71
CA LEU A 365 29.37 78.50 -52.14
C LEU A 365 28.84 79.81 -52.75
N GLU A 366 29.37 80.18 -53.91
CA GLU A 366 29.03 81.45 -54.56
C GLU A 366 27.56 81.50 -55.01
N GLY A 367 26.91 82.66 -54.83
CA GLY A 367 25.48 82.86 -55.05
C GLY A 367 24.56 82.40 -53.90
N TYR A 368 25.07 81.60 -52.97
CA TYR A 368 24.33 81.10 -51.80
C TYR A 368 24.76 81.82 -50.51
N TYR A 369 23.97 81.70 -49.44
CA TYR A 369 24.42 82.03 -48.08
C TYR A 369 25.33 80.92 -47.54
N ASP A 370 26.38 81.30 -46.80
CA ASP A 370 27.23 80.35 -46.06
C ASP A 370 26.38 79.46 -45.13
N TRP A 371 26.79 78.20 -44.98
CA TRP A 371 26.12 77.22 -44.15
C TRP A 371 27.02 76.86 -42.97
N GLY A 372 26.47 76.87 -41.74
CA GLY A 372 27.25 76.75 -40.51
C GLY A 372 27.95 78.08 -40.10
N PRO A 373 28.92 78.03 -39.16
CA PRO A 373 29.49 76.83 -38.55
C PRO A 373 28.47 76.04 -37.72
N THR A 374 28.55 74.72 -37.82
CA THR A 374 27.68 73.75 -37.14
C THR A 374 28.55 72.78 -36.34
N GLU A 375 28.30 72.64 -35.04
CA GLU A 375 28.96 71.61 -34.22
C GLU A 375 28.41 70.21 -34.54
N VAL A 376 29.30 69.25 -34.74
CA VAL A 376 28.99 67.85 -35.02
C VAL A 376 29.85 66.96 -34.14
N ASN A 377 29.20 66.09 -33.36
CA ASN A 377 29.88 65.15 -32.49
C ASN A 377 30.31 63.91 -33.28
N VAL A 378 31.61 63.72 -33.44
CA VAL A 378 32.24 62.51 -33.98
C VAL A 378 32.15 61.40 -32.94
N VAL A 379 31.71 60.21 -33.37
CA VAL A 379 31.61 59.02 -32.51
C VAL A 379 32.60 57.97 -33.03
N ALA A 380 33.29 57.31 -32.10
CA ALA A 380 34.29 56.30 -32.42
C ALA A 380 33.67 55.12 -33.21
N GLY A 381 34.19 54.88 -34.42
CA GLY A 381 33.72 53.85 -35.35
C GLY A 381 32.73 54.31 -36.40
N GLU A 382 32.15 55.50 -36.26
CA GLU A 382 31.06 55.97 -37.13
C GLU A 382 31.56 57.05 -38.10
N THR A 383 31.07 56.99 -39.35
CA THR A 383 31.19 58.11 -40.30
C THR A 383 29.94 58.96 -40.21
N THR A 384 29.97 59.99 -39.37
CA THR A 384 28.84 60.89 -39.13
C THR A 384 28.50 61.66 -40.42
N PRO A 385 27.29 61.49 -41.01
CA PRO A 385 26.93 62.19 -42.24
C PRO A 385 26.35 63.57 -41.94
N ILE A 386 26.86 64.59 -42.63
CA ILE A 386 26.34 65.94 -42.70
C ILE A 386 25.81 66.16 -44.11
N HIS A 387 24.59 66.67 -44.23
CA HIS A 387 24.08 67.19 -45.50
C HIS A 387 23.64 68.65 -45.37
N ALA A 388 24.20 69.52 -46.19
CA ALA A 388 23.98 70.95 -46.15
C ALA A 388 23.19 71.44 -47.37
N THR A 389 21.91 71.77 -47.20
CA THR A 389 21.16 72.49 -48.24
C THR A 389 21.49 73.96 -48.15
N MET A 390 22.13 74.51 -49.18
CA MET A 390 22.51 75.92 -49.22
C MET A 390 21.37 76.77 -49.79
N ILE A 391 21.15 77.95 -49.21
CA ILE A 391 20.03 78.83 -49.56
C ILE A 391 20.50 79.92 -50.53
N LEU A 392 19.89 80.02 -51.70
CA LEU A 392 20.26 80.99 -52.74
C LEU A 392 19.95 82.43 -52.26
N LYS A 393 20.84 83.38 -52.53
CA LYS A 393 20.61 84.81 -52.23
C LYS A 393 19.55 85.39 -53.18
N PRO A 394 18.47 86.03 -52.68
CA PRO A 394 17.29 86.34 -53.50
C PRO A 394 17.42 87.62 -54.35
N THR A 395 16.88 87.53 -55.57
CA THR A 395 16.54 88.67 -56.45
C THR A 395 15.02 88.95 -56.31
N PRO A 396 14.54 90.21 -56.30
CA PRO A 396 13.26 90.55 -55.65
C PRO A 396 11.96 90.38 -56.46
N THR A 397 10.82 90.57 -55.76
CA THR A 397 9.40 90.75 -56.21
C THR A 397 8.57 89.46 -56.45
N PRO A 398 7.23 89.44 -56.22
CA PRO A 398 6.60 89.31 -54.89
C PRO A 398 5.52 88.19 -54.79
N THR A 399 5.11 87.75 -53.58
CA THR A 399 4.02 86.73 -53.39
C THR A 399 3.44 86.74 -51.92
N PRO A 400 2.37 85.97 -51.57
CA PRO A 400 1.35 86.33 -50.55
C PRO A 400 1.60 85.83 -49.10
N PRO A 401 0.76 86.23 -48.11
CA PRO A 401 0.94 85.84 -46.69
C PRO A 401 0.69 84.35 -46.39
N PRO A 402 1.33 83.81 -45.32
CA PRO A 402 1.28 82.39 -44.97
C PRO A 402 -0.02 81.95 -44.25
N PRO A 403 -0.37 80.65 -44.30
CA PRO A 403 -1.55 80.08 -43.64
C PRO A 403 -1.35 79.91 -42.12
N THR A 404 -2.45 79.95 -41.36
CA THR A 404 -2.47 79.93 -39.88
C THR A 404 -3.25 78.74 -39.28
N THR A 405 -3.63 77.75 -40.10
CA THR A 405 -4.43 76.58 -39.68
C THR A 405 -3.86 75.27 -40.24
N GLY A 406 -4.00 74.19 -39.48
CA GLY A 406 -3.72 72.80 -39.89
C GLY A 406 -4.98 71.92 -39.91
N ALA A 407 -4.79 70.62 -39.78
CA ALA A 407 -5.84 69.60 -39.88
C ALA A 407 -5.66 68.46 -38.86
N ILE A 408 -6.74 67.73 -38.56
CA ILE A 408 -6.72 66.50 -37.74
C ILE A 408 -7.58 65.43 -38.42
N SER A 409 -7.02 64.25 -38.69
CA SER A 409 -7.73 63.07 -39.19
C SER A 409 -7.90 62.02 -38.08
N VAL A 410 -9.12 61.54 -37.86
CA VAL A 410 -9.51 60.75 -36.69
C VAL A 410 -10.25 59.48 -37.10
N HIS A 411 -9.75 58.33 -36.66
CA HIS A 411 -10.34 57.00 -36.84
C HIS A 411 -10.52 56.31 -35.47
N SER A 412 -11.41 55.31 -35.39
CA SER A 412 -11.50 54.47 -34.19
C SER A 412 -11.89 53.02 -34.48
N SER A 413 -11.67 52.17 -33.48
CA SER A 413 -12.12 50.79 -33.39
C SER A 413 -12.96 50.62 -32.10
N PRO A 414 -14.27 50.30 -32.19
CA PRO A 414 -15.09 50.28 -33.41
C PRO A 414 -15.16 51.64 -34.10
N SER A 415 -15.48 51.66 -35.39
CA SER A 415 -15.76 52.88 -36.15
C SER A 415 -17.18 53.40 -35.83
N GLY A 416 -17.51 54.60 -36.32
CA GLY A 416 -18.77 55.28 -35.98
C GLY A 416 -18.79 55.99 -34.62
N ALA A 417 -17.69 56.03 -33.86
CA ALA A 417 -17.62 56.77 -32.60
C ALA A 417 -17.81 58.28 -32.86
N ARG A 418 -18.64 58.93 -32.03
CA ARG A 418 -18.89 60.38 -32.11
C ARG A 418 -17.66 61.13 -31.62
N ILE A 419 -17.20 62.09 -32.40
CA ILE A 419 -16.01 62.90 -32.12
C ILE A 419 -16.44 64.26 -31.53
N ILE A 420 -15.70 64.72 -30.53
CA ILE A 420 -15.80 66.04 -29.91
C ILE A 420 -14.38 66.62 -29.87
N LEU A 421 -14.18 67.77 -30.52
CA LEU A 421 -12.92 68.52 -30.54
C LEU A 421 -13.12 69.81 -29.74
N ASP A 422 -12.29 70.06 -28.72
CA ASP A 422 -12.29 71.25 -27.85
C ASP A 422 -13.65 71.58 -27.19
N GLY A 423 -14.53 70.59 -27.02
CA GLY A 423 -15.90 70.80 -26.55
C GLY A 423 -16.84 71.48 -27.56
N TYR A 424 -16.44 71.59 -28.83
CA TYR A 424 -17.17 72.32 -29.87
C TYR A 424 -18.61 71.79 -30.11
N ILE A 425 -19.56 72.73 -30.15
CA ILE A 425 -21.00 72.47 -30.27
C ILE A 425 -21.43 72.52 -31.76
N GLY A 426 -20.78 71.72 -32.59
CA GLY A 426 -21.12 71.52 -34.00
C GLY A 426 -22.18 70.43 -34.24
N PRO A 427 -22.60 70.22 -35.50
CA PRO A 427 -23.30 69.00 -35.88
C PRO A 427 -22.42 67.78 -35.55
N PRO A 428 -22.99 66.68 -35.04
CA PRO A 428 -22.21 65.53 -34.60
C PRO A 428 -21.53 64.84 -35.79
N VAL A 429 -20.20 64.72 -35.72
CA VAL A 429 -19.39 63.97 -36.68
C VAL A 429 -18.89 62.68 -36.03
N THR A 430 -18.70 61.64 -36.83
CA THR A 430 -18.30 60.30 -36.38
C THR A 430 -17.07 59.81 -37.14
N THR A 431 -16.27 58.95 -36.52
CA THR A 431 -15.08 58.35 -37.16
C THR A 431 -15.46 57.42 -38.33
N PRO A 432 -14.75 57.45 -39.47
CA PRO A 432 -13.60 58.29 -39.76
C PRO A 432 -13.98 59.72 -40.19
N TYR A 433 -13.30 60.73 -39.66
CA TYR A 433 -13.53 62.14 -40.01
C TYR A 433 -12.21 62.93 -40.07
N THR A 434 -12.17 64.02 -40.84
CA THR A 434 -11.01 64.92 -40.89
C THR A 434 -11.44 66.39 -40.79
N PHE A 435 -10.99 67.08 -39.74
CA PHE A 435 -11.10 68.52 -39.60
C PHE A 435 -9.98 69.19 -40.42
N THR A 436 -10.29 70.14 -41.30
CA THR A 436 -9.34 70.68 -42.30
C THR A 436 -8.90 72.13 -42.08
N LYS A 437 -9.40 72.78 -41.02
CA LYS A 437 -9.04 74.16 -40.62
C LYS A 437 -9.04 74.31 -39.10
N VAL A 438 -8.23 73.49 -38.44
CA VAL A 438 -7.98 73.62 -36.99
C VAL A 438 -6.88 74.66 -36.78
N SER A 439 -6.96 75.48 -35.73
CA SER A 439 -5.88 76.43 -35.40
C SER A 439 -4.56 75.71 -35.12
N GLN A 440 -3.43 76.41 -35.23
CA GLN A 440 -2.17 75.91 -34.68
C GLN A 440 -2.23 75.93 -33.14
N GLY A 441 -1.92 74.82 -32.47
CA GLY A 441 -1.95 74.70 -31.01
C GLY A 441 -2.19 73.28 -30.49
N HIS A 442 -2.43 73.16 -29.17
CA HIS A 442 -2.87 71.93 -28.52
C HIS A 442 -4.39 71.86 -28.51
N HIS A 443 -4.95 70.74 -28.96
CA HIS A 443 -6.38 70.50 -29.09
C HIS A 443 -6.81 69.27 -28.29
N ASN A 444 -7.95 69.31 -27.60
CA ASN A 444 -8.48 68.17 -26.85
C ASN A 444 -9.50 67.41 -27.67
N LEU A 445 -9.29 66.10 -27.81
CA LEU A 445 -10.09 65.22 -28.68
C LEU A 445 -10.71 64.09 -27.85
N LYS A 446 -12.03 64.12 -27.71
CA LYS A 446 -12.84 63.12 -27.01
C LYS A 446 -13.73 62.35 -27.99
N LEU A 447 -13.75 61.02 -27.88
CA LEU A 447 -14.60 60.12 -28.65
C LEU A 447 -15.56 59.38 -27.72
N THR A 448 -16.83 59.27 -28.13
CA THR A 448 -17.88 58.55 -27.39
C THR A 448 -18.59 57.53 -28.29
N HIS A 449 -18.84 56.33 -27.80
CA HIS A 449 -19.53 55.26 -28.54
C HIS A 449 -20.41 54.46 -27.58
N ALA A 450 -21.65 54.16 -27.98
CA ALA A 450 -22.58 53.39 -27.14
C ALA A 450 -21.98 52.00 -26.83
N GLY A 451 -21.99 51.61 -25.56
CA GLY A 451 -21.40 50.36 -25.08
C GLY A 451 -19.88 50.39 -24.88
N TYR A 452 -19.22 51.55 -24.96
CA TYR A 452 -17.77 51.72 -24.77
C TYR A 452 -17.48 52.85 -23.79
N TYR A 453 -16.35 52.76 -23.10
CA TYR A 453 -15.83 53.85 -22.28
C TYR A 453 -15.40 55.01 -23.19
N ASP A 454 -15.68 56.25 -22.75
CA ASP A 454 -15.19 57.46 -23.40
C ASP A 454 -13.66 57.42 -23.56
N TRP A 455 -13.18 57.75 -24.75
CA TRP A 455 -11.76 57.80 -25.09
C TRP A 455 -11.33 59.25 -25.29
N THR A 456 -10.19 59.68 -24.76
CA THR A 456 -9.72 61.07 -24.86
C THR A 456 -8.21 61.15 -25.06
N THR A 457 -7.76 62.05 -25.92
CA THR A 457 -6.35 62.44 -26.07
C THR A 457 -6.22 63.96 -26.24
N ASN A 458 -5.01 64.48 -26.11
CA ASN A 458 -4.64 65.75 -26.74
C ASN A 458 -4.02 65.48 -28.12
N VAL A 459 -4.09 66.47 -29.01
CA VAL A 459 -3.58 66.44 -30.38
C VAL A 459 -2.93 67.77 -30.70
N ASP A 460 -1.71 67.74 -31.21
CA ASP A 460 -0.94 68.94 -31.50
C ASP A 460 -1.05 69.25 -33.01
N VAL A 461 -1.45 70.47 -33.34
CA VAL A 461 -1.71 70.91 -34.71
C VAL A 461 -0.70 71.97 -35.11
N GLU A 462 0.02 71.73 -36.20
CA GLU A 462 0.88 72.70 -36.87
C GLU A 462 0.18 73.28 -38.11
N ALA A 463 0.41 74.57 -38.41
CA ALA A 463 -0.16 75.22 -39.58
C ALA A 463 0.29 74.52 -40.88
N GLY A 464 -0.67 74.21 -41.75
CA GLY A 464 -0.43 73.51 -43.03
C GLY A 464 -0.18 72.00 -42.93
N ARG A 465 -0.19 71.38 -41.74
CA ARG A 465 -0.01 69.93 -41.56
C ARG A 465 -1.28 69.22 -41.07
N THR A 466 -1.33 67.90 -41.24
CA THR A 466 -2.40 67.03 -40.75
C THR A 466 -1.88 66.13 -39.62
N ALA A 467 -2.45 66.25 -38.43
CA ALA A 467 -2.27 65.28 -37.35
C ALA A 467 -3.17 64.05 -37.56
N TYR A 468 -2.73 62.88 -37.10
CA TYR A 468 -3.46 61.61 -37.28
C TYR A 468 -3.72 60.93 -35.93
N VAL A 469 -4.97 60.49 -35.71
CA VAL A 469 -5.40 59.83 -34.47
C VAL A 469 -6.15 58.53 -34.78
N ASN A 470 -5.75 57.45 -34.12
CA ASN A 470 -6.41 56.15 -34.17
C ASN A 470 -6.78 55.71 -32.75
N ALA A 471 -8.07 55.72 -32.41
CA ALA A 471 -8.57 55.39 -31.08
C ALA A 471 -9.04 53.94 -30.97
N HIS A 472 -8.51 53.19 -30.01
CA HIS A 472 -9.05 51.87 -29.64
C HIS A 472 -9.89 52.03 -28.37
N MET A 473 -11.21 51.87 -28.51
CA MET A 473 -12.15 52.08 -27.39
C MET A 473 -12.35 50.77 -26.61
N LYS A 474 -12.36 50.86 -25.28
CA LYS A 474 -12.62 49.69 -24.41
C LYS A 474 -14.13 49.51 -24.24
N PRO A 475 -14.70 48.30 -24.49
CA PRO A 475 -16.12 48.06 -24.24
C PRO A 475 -16.44 48.13 -22.76
N ILE A 476 -17.66 48.59 -22.44
CA ILE A 476 -18.25 48.49 -21.11
C ILE A 476 -18.88 47.09 -21.02
N PRO A 477 -18.48 46.23 -20.07
CA PRO A 477 -19.14 44.94 -19.89
C PRO A 477 -20.61 45.15 -19.50
N THR A 478 -21.49 44.25 -19.95
CA THR A 478 -22.93 44.22 -19.60
C THR A 478 -23.34 42.92 -18.91
N THR A 479 -22.39 41.99 -18.78
CA THR A 479 -22.53 40.63 -18.26
C THR A 479 -21.35 40.31 -17.35
N GLY A 480 -21.53 39.34 -16.46
CA GLY A 480 -20.46 38.73 -15.68
C GLY A 480 -20.09 37.35 -16.19
N SER A 481 -19.35 36.62 -15.36
CA SER A 481 -18.97 35.23 -15.62
C SER A 481 -18.89 34.41 -14.33
N ILE A 482 -18.98 33.09 -14.44
CA ILE A 482 -18.82 32.18 -13.29
C ILE A 482 -17.85 31.06 -13.67
N THR A 483 -16.78 30.88 -12.90
CA THR A 483 -15.88 29.73 -13.01
C THR A 483 -16.21 28.69 -11.94
N VAL A 484 -16.48 27.46 -12.37
CA VAL A 484 -17.04 26.39 -11.54
C VAL A 484 -16.07 25.21 -11.47
N PHE A 485 -15.71 24.83 -10.25
CA PHE A 485 -14.87 23.69 -9.90
C PHE A 485 -15.69 22.68 -9.09
N SER A 486 -15.36 21.39 -9.20
CA SER A 486 -15.80 20.38 -8.24
C SER A 486 -14.67 19.46 -7.80
N SER A 487 -14.81 18.91 -6.60
CA SER A 487 -14.01 17.80 -6.08
C SER A 487 -14.93 16.61 -5.79
N PRO A 488 -14.78 15.46 -6.48
CA PRO A 488 -13.92 15.26 -7.65
C PRO A 488 -14.39 16.06 -8.89
N PRO A 489 -13.52 16.29 -9.89
CA PRO A 489 -13.85 17.01 -11.12
C PRO A 489 -14.67 16.17 -12.10
N GLY A 490 -15.23 16.81 -13.14
CA GLY A 490 -15.97 16.18 -14.22
C GLY A 490 -17.49 16.16 -14.05
N ALA A 491 -18.01 16.74 -12.97
CA ALA A 491 -19.45 16.90 -12.72
C ALA A 491 -20.13 17.76 -13.80
N ASP A 492 -21.32 17.33 -14.23
CA ASP A 492 -22.21 18.07 -15.14
C ASP A 492 -22.76 19.32 -14.44
N ILE A 493 -22.68 20.48 -15.10
CA ILE A 493 -23.07 21.79 -14.58
C ILE A 493 -24.36 22.25 -15.25
N TYR A 494 -25.30 22.73 -14.43
CA TYR A 494 -26.54 23.38 -14.86
C TYR A 494 -26.59 24.79 -14.26
N LEU A 495 -26.81 25.80 -15.10
CA LEU A 495 -27.13 27.17 -14.70
C LEU A 495 -28.63 27.40 -14.93
N ASP A 496 -29.36 27.75 -13.88
CA ASP A 496 -30.82 27.93 -13.89
C ASP A 496 -31.56 26.76 -14.57
N ASN A 497 -31.18 25.54 -14.17
CA ASN A 497 -31.61 24.25 -14.72
C ASN A 497 -31.24 23.96 -16.19
N THR A 498 -30.53 24.87 -16.88
CA THR A 498 -30.01 24.64 -18.24
C THR A 498 -28.60 24.07 -18.18
N TYR A 499 -28.34 22.94 -18.83
CA TYR A 499 -26.99 22.34 -18.90
C TYR A 499 -26.02 23.26 -19.67
N VAL A 500 -24.83 23.50 -19.11
CA VAL A 500 -23.82 24.42 -19.69
C VAL A 500 -22.44 23.80 -19.94
N GLY A 501 -22.12 22.65 -19.35
CA GLY A 501 -20.82 22.00 -19.50
C GLY A 501 -20.44 21.08 -18.33
N ARG A 502 -19.15 20.72 -18.23
CA ARG A 502 -18.59 19.91 -17.13
C ARG A 502 -17.46 20.64 -16.44
N THR A 503 -17.37 20.49 -15.12
CA THR A 503 -16.26 21.06 -14.32
C THR A 503 -14.90 20.50 -14.77
N ILE A 504 -13.84 21.31 -14.87
CA ILE A 504 -13.77 22.75 -14.59
C ILE A 504 -14.25 23.55 -15.81
N TYR A 505 -15.14 24.54 -15.60
CA TYR A 505 -15.73 25.33 -16.69
C TYR A 505 -15.89 26.81 -16.31
N THR A 506 -15.78 27.71 -17.28
CA THR A 506 -16.12 29.13 -17.12
C THR A 506 -17.30 29.49 -18.00
N ILE A 507 -18.43 29.81 -17.37
CA ILE A 507 -19.63 30.31 -18.04
C ILE A 507 -19.44 31.82 -18.25
N THR A 508 -19.44 32.27 -19.50
CA THR A 508 -19.30 33.68 -19.88
C THR A 508 -20.64 34.25 -20.37
N GLY A 509 -20.81 35.57 -20.30
CA GLY A 509 -22.02 36.23 -20.79
C GLY A 509 -23.24 36.09 -19.88
N VAL A 510 -23.04 35.74 -18.60
CA VAL A 510 -24.12 35.61 -17.62
C VAL A 510 -24.65 37.00 -17.28
N LEU A 511 -25.98 37.18 -17.25
CA LEU A 511 -26.59 38.45 -16.89
C LEU A 511 -26.29 38.83 -15.43
N PRO A 512 -26.33 40.12 -15.05
CA PRO A 512 -26.22 40.51 -13.66
C PRO A 512 -27.50 40.15 -12.89
N GLY A 513 -27.35 39.42 -11.79
CA GLY A 513 -28.48 38.91 -11.02
C GLY A 513 -28.11 37.72 -10.13
N TYR A 514 -29.10 37.17 -9.41
CA TYR A 514 -28.94 35.90 -8.71
C TYR A 514 -29.20 34.74 -9.65
N HIS A 515 -28.24 33.83 -9.75
CA HIS A 515 -28.33 32.62 -10.57
C HIS A 515 -28.16 31.36 -9.70
N THR A 516 -28.81 30.28 -10.11
CA THR A 516 -28.74 28.98 -9.45
C THR A 516 -27.78 28.06 -10.21
N LEU A 517 -26.77 27.53 -9.52
CA LEU A 517 -25.93 26.45 -10.04
C LEU A 517 -26.35 25.13 -9.41
N LYS A 518 -26.51 24.10 -10.24
CA LYS A 518 -26.61 22.69 -9.82
C LYS A 518 -25.50 21.88 -10.49
N LEU A 519 -24.82 21.05 -9.71
CA LEU A 519 -23.82 20.11 -10.17
C LEU A 519 -24.27 18.67 -9.91
N CYS A 520 -24.13 17.82 -10.91
CA CYS A 520 -24.51 16.41 -10.88
C CYS A 520 -23.29 15.54 -11.22
N LEU A 521 -23.05 14.45 -10.48
CA LEU A 521 -22.03 13.45 -10.82
C LEU A 521 -22.50 12.05 -10.40
N VAL A 522 -22.30 11.07 -11.28
CA VAL A 522 -22.74 9.67 -11.05
C VAL A 522 -22.04 9.10 -9.80
N GLY A 523 -22.81 8.57 -8.86
CA GLY A 523 -22.32 8.06 -7.59
C GLY A 523 -22.16 9.12 -6.49
N TYR A 524 -22.51 10.38 -6.75
CA TYR A 524 -22.45 11.48 -5.78
C TYR A 524 -23.82 12.12 -5.60
N ARG A 525 -24.02 12.78 -4.46
CA ARG A 525 -25.23 13.57 -4.19
C ARG A 525 -25.21 14.85 -5.03
N ASP A 526 -26.36 15.20 -5.59
CA ASP A 526 -26.58 16.50 -6.24
C ASP A 526 -26.14 17.63 -5.32
N TRP A 527 -25.36 18.57 -5.86
CA TRP A 527 -24.90 19.77 -5.15
C TRP A 527 -25.50 21.00 -5.80
N SER A 528 -25.90 22.01 -5.01
CA SER A 528 -26.41 23.26 -5.55
C SER A 528 -26.06 24.47 -4.69
N THR A 529 -26.04 25.63 -5.33
CA THR A 529 -25.87 26.93 -4.67
C THR A 529 -26.58 28.03 -5.47
N THR A 530 -26.86 29.15 -4.82
CA THR A 530 -27.25 30.40 -5.49
C THR A 530 -26.16 31.44 -5.28
N GLY A 531 -25.87 32.21 -6.32
CA GLY A 531 -24.81 33.23 -6.30
C GLY A 531 -25.22 34.49 -7.04
N LEU A 532 -24.75 35.65 -6.56
CA LEU A 532 -24.86 36.91 -7.27
C LEU A 532 -23.78 36.99 -8.36
N VAL A 533 -24.16 37.40 -9.56
CA VAL A 533 -23.27 37.73 -10.67
C VAL A 533 -23.27 39.25 -10.85
N THR A 534 -22.08 39.85 -10.77
CA THR A 534 -21.86 41.28 -11.04
C THR A 534 -21.42 41.48 -12.49
N VAL A 535 -21.77 42.64 -13.06
CA VAL A 535 -21.30 43.06 -14.39
C VAL A 535 -19.76 43.17 -14.41
N GLY A 536 -19.11 42.50 -15.36
CA GLY A 536 -17.67 42.58 -15.58
C GLY A 536 -16.80 41.76 -14.61
N GLU A 537 -17.40 41.08 -13.63
CA GLU A 537 -16.67 40.25 -12.65
C GLU A 537 -16.71 38.75 -13.01
N THR A 538 -15.82 37.99 -12.37
CA THR A 538 -15.80 36.53 -12.40
C THR A 538 -16.08 36.00 -11.01
N SER A 539 -17.23 35.37 -10.81
CA SER A 539 -17.53 34.64 -9.56
C SER A 539 -16.84 33.26 -9.60
N TYR A 540 -16.30 32.82 -8.47
CA TYR A 540 -15.59 31.54 -8.33
C TYR A 540 -16.37 30.61 -7.41
N VAL A 541 -16.73 29.42 -7.91
CA VAL A 541 -17.58 28.45 -7.21
C VAL A 541 -16.83 27.12 -7.08
N HIS A 542 -16.63 26.67 -5.84
CA HIS A 542 -15.95 25.42 -5.52
C HIS A 542 -16.90 24.46 -4.81
N ALA A 543 -17.37 23.44 -5.52
CA ALA A 543 -18.20 22.38 -4.95
C ALA A 543 -17.34 21.23 -4.39
N THR A 544 -17.68 20.73 -3.21
CA THR A 544 -17.19 19.42 -2.74
C THR A 544 -18.38 18.48 -2.76
N LEU A 545 -18.29 17.41 -3.54
CA LEU A 545 -19.39 16.49 -3.77
C LEU A 545 -19.31 15.33 -2.78
N THR A 546 -20.43 15.04 -2.10
CA THR A 546 -20.51 13.93 -1.15
C THR A 546 -20.85 12.64 -1.89
N PRO A 547 -20.05 11.56 -1.79
CA PRO A 547 -20.41 10.26 -2.35
C PRO A 547 -21.77 9.77 -1.83
N ILE A 548 -22.50 9.04 -2.67
CA ILE A 548 -23.58 8.18 -2.23
C ILE A 548 -22.92 6.86 -1.78
N PRO A 549 -23.08 6.43 -0.52
CA PRO A 549 -22.52 5.15 -0.07
C PRO A 549 -23.04 4.00 -0.94
N ALA A 550 -22.12 3.31 -1.61
CA ALA A 550 -22.42 2.12 -2.38
C ALA A 550 -22.58 0.95 -1.42
N THR A 551 -23.74 0.84 -0.78
CA THR A 551 -24.01 -0.14 0.28
C THR A 551 -24.94 -1.27 -0.16
N GLY A 552 -24.72 -2.45 0.40
CA GLY A 552 -25.67 -3.57 0.38
C GLY A 552 -26.15 -3.92 1.79
N ALA A 553 -26.57 -5.17 1.96
CA ALA A 553 -26.92 -5.77 3.25
C ALA A 553 -26.34 -7.19 3.36
N ILE A 554 -26.24 -7.71 4.58
CA ILE A 554 -25.95 -9.12 4.86
C ILE A 554 -27.08 -9.68 5.72
N SER A 555 -27.76 -10.70 5.23
CA SER A 555 -28.74 -11.50 5.96
C SER A 555 -28.04 -12.72 6.54
N VAL A 556 -28.16 -12.91 7.86
CA VAL A 556 -27.36 -13.87 8.62
C VAL A 556 -28.29 -14.78 9.43
N THR A 557 -28.25 -16.08 9.15
CA THR A 557 -28.91 -17.14 9.93
C THR A 557 -27.86 -18.11 10.51
N SER A 558 -28.25 -18.91 11.49
CA SER A 558 -27.39 -19.99 11.99
C SER A 558 -28.19 -21.17 12.52
N GLY A 559 -27.57 -22.36 12.44
CA GLY A 559 -28.00 -23.57 13.12
C GLY A 559 -27.07 -23.88 14.30
N PRO A 560 -27.54 -23.82 15.56
CA PRO A 560 -28.82 -23.27 16.01
C PRO A 560 -28.86 -21.73 15.96
N PRO A 561 -30.05 -21.11 16.03
CA PRO A 561 -30.21 -19.65 16.09
C PRO A 561 -29.86 -19.08 17.48
N GLY A 562 -29.73 -17.75 17.57
CA GLY A 562 -29.39 -17.05 18.82
C GLY A 562 -27.90 -16.81 19.01
N ALA A 563 -27.09 -16.98 17.96
CA ALA A 563 -25.64 -16.75 17.98
C ALA A 563 -25.30 -15.25 17.85
N ASN A 564 -24.22 -14.82 18.50
CA ASN A 564 -23.70 -13.45 18.39
C ASN A 564 -23.06 -13.25 17.01
N ILE A 565 -23.17 -12.05 16.45
CA ILE A 565 -22.65 -11.73 15.13
C ILE A 565 -21.54 -10.68 15.26
N GLY A 566 -20.45 -10.82 14.51
CA GLY A 566 -19.41 -9.82 14.34
C GLY A 566 -19.11 -9.57 12.86
N LEU A 567 -18.78 -8.33 12.50
CA LEU A 567 -18.42 -7.93 11.14
C LEU A 567 -17.13 -7.10 11.18
N ASP A 568 -16.13 -7.50 10.40
CA ASP A 568 -14.79 -6.88 10.31
C ASP A 568 -14.12 -6.67 11.69
N GLY A 569 -14.32 -7.63 12.60
CA GLY A 569 -13.82 -7.58 13.99
C GLY A 569 -14.64 -6.73 14.96
N VAL A 570 -15.73 -6.10 14.50
CA VAL A 570 -16.66 -5.32 15.34
C VAL A 570 -17.88 -6.17 15.69
N ALA A 571 -18.17 -6.33 16.99
CA ALA A 571 -19.36 -7.04 17.44
C ALA A 571 -20.65 -6.27 17.08
N ILE A 572 -21.60 -6.96 16.45
CA ILE A 572 -22.95 -6.47 16.18
C ILE A 572 -23.82 -6.80 17.39
N ASN A 573 -24.52 -5.80 17.94
CA ASN A 573 -25.41 -5.99 19.09
C ASN A 573 -26.77 -6.60 18.67
N ALA A 574 -26.72 -7.77 18.04
CA ALA A 574 -27.86 -8.55 17.58
C ALA A 574 -27.49 -10.04 17.55
N LEU A 575 -28.51 -10.92 17.57
CA LEU A 575 -28.35 -12.37 17.49
C LEU A 575 -28.99 -12.91 16.20
N THR A 576 -28.53 -14.04 15.70
CA THR A 576 -29.13 -14.72 14.53
C THR A 576 -30.58 -15.17 14.82
N PRO A 577 -31.52 -15.07 13.86
CA PRO A 577 -31.37 -14.51 12.53
C PRO A 577 -31.43 -12.97 12.51
N TYR A 578 -30.55 -12.31 11.75
CA TYR A 578 -30.48 -10.84 11.66
C TYR A 578 -30.00 -10.34 10.30
N THR A 579 -30.47 -9.16 9.88
CA THR A 579 -30.00 -8.50 8.64
C THR A 579 -29.21 -7.24 8.96
N ILE A 580 -27.90 -7.27 8.73
CA ILE A 580 -27.02 -6.10 8.81
C ILE A 580 -27.29 -5.22 7.58
N ASN A 581 -27.76 -4.00 7.79
CA ASN A 581 -28.12 -3.06 6.73
C ASN A 581 -27.06 -1.98 6.53
N ASN A 582 -26.97 -1.41 5.33
CA ASN A 582 -26.01 -0.37 4.94
C ASN A 582 -24.53 -0.78 5.06
N VAL A 583 -24.23 -2.07 4.86
CA VAL A 583 -22.84 -2.57 4.79
C VAL A 583 -22.20 -2.03 3.50
N ALA A 584 -20.94 -1.59 3.56
CA ALA A 584 -20.22 -1.10 2.38
C ALA A 584 -20.13 -2.19 1.29
N SER A 585 -19.94 -1.81 0.03
CA SER A 585 -19.66 -2.79 -1.02
C SER A 585 -18.21 -3.22 -1.00
N GLY A 586 -17.96 -4.53 -0.87
CA GLY A 586 -16.63 -5.10 -0.77
C GLY A 586 -16.67 -6.51 -0.18
N THR A 587 -15.50 -7.04 0.16
CA THR A 587 -15.35 -8.26 0.94
C THR A 587 -15.30 -7.91 2.42
N HIS A 588 -16.13 -8.55 3.23
CA HIS A 588 -16.22 -8.37 4.67
C HIS A 588 -16.00 -9.69 5.40
N ILE A 589 -15.39 -9.65 6.60
CA ILE A 589 -15.21 -10.84 7.44
C ILE A 589 -16.39 -10.92 8.42
N LEU A 590 -17.26 -11.90 8.24
CA LEU A 590 -18.36 -12.19 9.16
C LEU A 590 -17.92 -13.29 10.14
N VAL A 591 -18.18 -13.10 11.43
CA VAL A 591 -17.92 -14.06 12.51
C VAL A 591 -19.23 -14.31 13.25
N ILE A 592 -19.50 -15.57 13.62
CA ILE A 592 -20.72 -15.99 14.32
C ILE A 592 -20.34 -16.90 15.48
N GLY A 593 -20.59 -16.45 16.71
CA GLY A 593 -20.14 -17.11 17.94
C GLY A 593 -21.28 -17.41 18.90
N LEU A 594 -21.42 -18.67 19.31
CA LEU A 594 -22.43 -19.11 20.28
C LEU A 594 -21.78 -19.83 21.47
N LYS A 595 -22.25 -19.54 22.69
CA LYS A 595 -21.67 -20.14 23.90
C LYS A 595 -21.86 -21.66 23.90
N GLY A 596 -20.75 -22.40 24.00
CA GLY A 596 -20.75 -23.86 23.92
C GLY A 596 -20.72 -24.39 22.49
N TYR A 597 -20.28 -23.56 21.54
CA TYR A 597 -20.00 -23.89 20.14
C TYR A 597 -18.63 -23.31 19.77
N LEU A 598 -18.05 -23.78 18.67
CA LEU A 598 -16.90 -23.13 18.02
C LEU A 598 -17.37 -21.85 17.31
N ASP A 599 -16.52 -20.82 17.29
CA ASP A 599 -16.77 -19.61 16.50
C ASP A 599 -16.63 -19.95 15.01
N TRP A 600 -17.67 -19.63 14.23
CA TRP A 600 -17.68 -19.77 12.79
C TRP A 600 -17.30 -18.46 12.10
N SER A 601 -16.67 -18.52 10.92
CA SER A 601 -16.25 -17.31 10.20
C SER A 601 -16.17 -17.50 8.68
N ALA A 602 -16.60 -16.51 7.90
CA ALA A 602 -16.49 -16.51 6.45
C ALA A 602 -16.24 -15.11 5.83
N ASN A 603 -15.71 -15.10 4.61
CA ASN A 603 -15.65 -13.91 3.77
C ASN A 603 -16.96 -13.72 3.01
N VAL A 604 -17.62 -12.57 3.18
CA VAL A 604 -18.92 -12.24 2.56
C VAL A 604 -18.73 -11.13 1.52
N GLN A 605 -19.21 -11.35 0.29
CA GLN A 605 -19.15 -10.35 -0.79
C GLN A 605 -20.43 -9.50 -0.81
N VAL A 606 -20.32 -8.22 -0.46
CA VAL A 606 -21.44 -7.27 -0.45
C VAL A 606 -21.46 -6.48 -1.76
N VAL A 607 -22.55 -6.60 -2.50
CA VAL A 607 -22.78 -5.90 -3.78
C VAL A 607 -23.74 -4.73 -3.55
N PRO A 608 -23.50 -3.53 -4.13
CA PRO A 608 -24.39 -2.38 -3.94
C PRO A 608 -25.85 -2.70 -4.27
N GLY A 609 -26.76 -2.35 -3.35
CA GLY A 609 -28.20 -2.56 -3.51
C GLY A 609 -28.66 -4.03 -3.46
N LYS A 610 -27.82 -4.98 -3.06
CA LYS A 610 -28.19 -6.39 -2.85
C LYS A 610 -28.01 -6.81 -1.39
N THR A 611 -28.76 -7.84 -0.99
CA THR A 611 -28.48 -8.62 0.21
C THR A 611 -27.60 -9.82 -0.16
N ALA A 612 -26.56 -10.08 0.63
CA ALA A 612 -25.86 -11.36 0.67
C ALA A 612 -26.52 -12.24 1.75
N GLU A 613 -26.89 -13.47 1.41
CA GLU A 613 -27.45 -14.43 2.39
C GLU A 613 -26.31 -15.32 2.93
N VAL A 614 -26.31 -15.56 4.24
CA VAL A 614 -25.35 -16.43 4.94
C VAL A 614 -26.12 -17.30 5.94
N ASP A 615 -25.92 -18.61 5.87
CA ASP A 615 -26.44 -19.57 6.85
C ASP A 615 -25.28 -20.40 7.43
N ALA A 616 -25.08 -20.31 8.75
CA ALA A 616 -23.92 -20.87 9.43
C ALA A 616 -24.27 -22.05 10.35
N LEU A 617 -23.73 -23.24 10.04
CA LEU A 617 -23.88 -24.43 10.88
C LEU A 617 -22.75 -24.49 11.93
N LEU A 618 -23.10 -24.18 13.18
CA LEU A 618 -22.17 -24.08 14.31
C LEU A 618 -21.92 -25.45 14.95
N ILE A 619 -20.68 -25.76 15.31
CA ILE A 619 -20.29 -27.05 15.92
C ILE A 619 -20.25 -26.90 17.46
N PRO A 620 -21.03 -27.67 18.24
CA PRO A 620 -20.93 -27.72 19.70
C PRO A 620 -19.52 -27.99 20.24
N CYS A 621 -19.16 -27.28 21.32
CA CYS A 621 -17.91 -27.42 22.07
C CYS A 621 -18.22 -27.49 23.59
N PRO A 622 -17.77 -28.50 24.37
CA PRO A 622 -16.80 -29.54 24.00
C PRO A 622 -17.25 -30.47 22.87
N ILE A 623 -16.27 -30.91 22.08
CA ILE A 623 -16.44 -32.05 21.18
C ILE A 623 -16.07 -33.34 21.90
N ARG A 624 -16.50 -34.46 21.34
CA ARG A 624 -16.16 -35.81 21.75
C ARG A 624 -15.61 -36.56 20.54
N ALA A 625 -14.53 -37.32 20.71
CA ALA A 625 -13.85 -37.93 19.57
C ALA A 625 -13.39 -39.37 19.78
N GLY A 626 -13.32 -40.13 18.68
CA GLY A 626 -12.62 -41.42 18.64
C GLY A 626 -11.13 -41.19 18.85
N ILE A 627 -10.53 -40.32 18.04
CA ILE A 627 -9.17 -39.80 18.22
C ILE A 627 -9.23 -38.28 18.34
N TYR A 628 -8.71 -37.72 19.42
CA TYR A 628 -8.53 -36.28 19.62
C TYR A 628 -7.04 -35.92 19.53
N MET A 629 -6.72 -34.92 18.70
CA MET A 629 -5.39 -34.36 18.54
C MET A 629 -5.44 -32.86 18.83
N ASN A 630 -4.65 -32.39 19.80
CA ASN A 630 -4.55 -30.98 20.14
C ASN A 630 -3.09 -30.57 20.37
N ASN A 631 -2.63 -29.49 19.73
CA ASN A 631 -1.20 -29.10 19.67
C ASN A 631 -0.27 -30.26 19.23
N ALA A 632 -0.80 -31.20 18.46
CA ALA A 632 -0.11 -32.40 18.01
C ALA A 632 0.63 -32.15 16.70
N SER A 633 1.81 -32.74 16.52
CA SER A 633 2.57 -32.53 15.26
C SER A 633 3.34 -33.74 14.75
N ASN A 634 3.32 -33.91 13.43
CA ASN A 634 3.90 -35.05 12.71
C ASN A 634 3.42 -36.43 13.19
N CYS A 635 2.23 -36.51 13.79
CA CYS A 635 1.62 -37.77 14.22
C CYS A 635 1.01 -38.50 13.01
N VAL A 636 1.01 -39.84 13.05
CA VAL A 636 0.53 -40.70 11.95
C VAL A 636 -0.59 -41.61 12.46
N ILE A 637 -1.79 -41.43 11.94
CA ILE A 637 -2.96 -42.25 12.21
C ILE A 637 -3.19 -43.14 10.99
N ILE A 638 -2.85 -44.44 11.08
CA ILE A 638 -2.80 -45.35 9.92
C ILE A 638 -3.61 -46.63 10.11
N SER A 639 -4.35 -47.06 9.09
CA SER A 639 -5.07 -48.36 9.04
C SER A 639 -6.10 -48.59 10.17
N ASN A 640 -6.50 -47.53 10.87
CA ASN A 640 -7.47 -47.56 11.97
C ASN A 640 -8.90 -47.55 11.42
N ARG A 641 -9.81 -48.20 12.15
CA ARG A 641 -11.26 -48.23 11.89
C ARG A 641 -11.99 -47.52 13.02
N ILE A 642 -12.25 -46.23 12.86
CA ILE A 642 -13.01 -45.43 13.81
C ILE A 642 -14.50 -45.57 13.48
N MET A 643 -15.32 -46.02 14.44
CA MET A 643 -16.75 -46.24 14.16
C MET A 643 -17.70 -46.01 15.33
N ASN A 644 -18.94 -45.63 15.01
CA ASN A 644 -20.05 -45.45 15.93
C ASN A 644 -19.82 -44.36 17.02
N ILE A 645 -18.88 -43.43 16.80
CA ILE A 645 -18.59 -42.35 17.75
C ILE A 645 -19.77 -41.37 17.77
N THR A 646 -20.62 -41.51 18.79
CA THR A 646 -21.95 -40.87 18.85
C THR A 646 -22.25 -40.31 20.24
N THR A 647 -23.06 -39.25 20.29
CA THR A 647 -23.46 -38.53 21.52
C THR A 647 -24.96 -38.64 21.77
N THR A 648 -25.34 -38.50 23.04
CA THR A 648 -26.75 -38.47 23.50
C THR A 648 -27.09 -37.17 24.25
N VAL A 649 -26.14 -36.24 24.29
CA VAL A 649 -26.17 -34.93 24.97
C VAL A 649 -25.31 -33.93 24.18
N ASN A 650 -25.38 -32.64 24.54
CA ASN A 650 -24.90 -31.43 23.85
C ASN A 650 -23.40 -31.33 23.44
N TYR A 651 -22.81 -32.37 22.85
CA TYR A 651 -21.45 -32.40 22.33
C TYR A 651 -21.48 -32.88 20.87
N SER A 652 -20.67 -32.29 19.99
CA SER A 652 -20.47 -32.86 18.65
C SER A 652 -19.59 -34.10 18.73
N ALA A 653 -20.06 -35.20 18.15
CA ALA A 653 -19.28 -36.42 18.02
C ALA A 653 -18.45 -36.39 16.73
N VAL A 654 -17.17 -36.75 16.79
CA VAL A 654 -16.25 -36.71 15.66
C VAL A 654 -15.43 -38.02 15.61
N GLY A 655 -15.21 -38.62 14.45
CA GLY A 655 -14.31 -39.77 14.33
C GLY A 655 -12.88 -39.39 14.72
N ILE A 656 -12.28 -38.45 13.99
CA ILE A 656 -10.95 -37.89 14.27
C ILE A 656 -11.03 -36.36 14.32
N ALA A 657 -10.57 -35.74 15.40
CA ALA A 657 -10.65 -34.29 15.60
C ALA A 657 -9.27 -33.66 15.84
N VAL A 658 -9.00 -32.53 15.19
CA VAL A 658 -7.65 -31.94 15.05
C VAL A 658 -7.68 -30.43 15.38
N TYR A 659 -6.91 -30.01 16.38
CA TYR A 659 -6.89 -28.65 16.94
C TYR A 659 -5.44 -28.15 17.10
N ASN A 660 -5.14 -26.93 16.64
CA ASN A 660 -3.80 -26.32 16.70
C ASN A 660 -2.66 -27.27 16.28
N SER A 661 -2.92 -28.19 15.34
CA SER A 661 -2.07 -29.38 15.11
C SER A 661 -1.56 -29.40 13.67
N SER A 662 -0.27 -29.63 13.46
CA SER A 662 0.38 -29.45 12.14
C SER A 662 1.27 -30.62 11.70
N GLY A 663 1.31 -30.88 10.40
CA GLY A 663 2.15 -31.94 9.81
C GLY A 663 1.64 -33.37 10.02
N ASN A 664 0.44 -33.55 10.56
CA ASN A 664 -0.10 -34.87 10.90
C ASN A 664 -0.70 -35.57 9.68
N VAL A 665 -0.59 -36.91 9.64
CA VAL A 665 -1.08 -37.73 8.53
C VAL A 665 -2.18 -38.67 9.03
N ILE A 666 -3.35 -38.62 8.41
CA ILE A 666 -4.45 -39.56 8.59
C ILE A 666 -4.59 -40.37 7.31
N GLN A 667 -4.23 -41.65 7.33
CA GLN A 667 -4.10 -42.44 6.10
C GLN A 667 -4.64 -43.87 6.15
N ASN A 668 -5.16 -44.34 5.02
CA ASN A 668 -5.59 -45.73 4.78
C ASN A 668 -6.62 -46.25 5.81
N GLY A 669 -7.33 -45.35 6.49
CA GLY A 669 -8.28 -45.67 7.55
C GLY A 669 -9.72 -45.84 7.07
N ALA A 670 -10.58 -46.24 8.00
CA ALA A 670 -12.03 -46.29 7.85
C ALA A 670 -12.70 -45.46 8.94
N ILE A 671 -13.51 -44.47 8.58
CA ILE A 671 -14.23 -43.59 9.51
C ILE A 671 -15.72 -43.62 9.18
N LEU A 672 -16.54 -44.22 10.04
CA LEU A 672 -17.96 -44.45 9.75
C LEU A 672 -18.92 -44.28 10.93
N ASN A 673 -20.19 -43.99 10.64
CA ASN A 673 -21.27 -43.89 11.65
C ASN A 673 -20.95 -42.94 12.83
N CYS A 674 -20.09 -41.94 12.61
CA CYS A 674 -19.80 -40.90 13.59
C CYS A 674 -20.72 -39.69 13.35
N GLY A 675 -20.66 -38.67 14.22
CA GLY A 675 -21.32 -37.39 13.96
C GLY A 675 -20.71 -36.71 12.73
N HIS A 676 -19.49 -36.19 12.88
CA HIS A 676 -18.58 -35.88 11.77
C HIS A 676 -17.57 -37.02 11.59
N GLY A 677 -17.05 -37.23 10.37
CA GLY A 677 -15.96 -38.17 10.11
C GLY A 677 -14.61 -37.64 10.64
N ILE A 678 -14.01 -36.70 9.92
CA ILE A 678 -12.79 -35.99 10.33
C ILE A 678 -13.08 -34.49 10.43
N GLY A 679 -12.70 -33.85 11.53
CA GLY A 679 -12.81 -32.41 11.73
C GLY A 679 -11.44 -31.78 12.01
N ILE A 680 -10.97 -30.88 11.14
CA ILE A 680 -9.80 -30.04 11.42
C ILE A 680 -10.27 -28.62 11.71
N VAL A 681 -10.12 -28.20 12.96
CA VAL A 681 -10.53 -26.87 13.44
C VAL A 681 -9.40 -25.86 13.31
N SER A 682 -8.16 -26.27 13.61
CA SER A 682 -7.00 -25.43 13.38
C SER A 682 -5.68 -26.18 13.25
N GLY A 683 -4.75 -25.59 12.50
CA GLY A 683 -3.42 -26.14 12.24
C GLY A 683 -3.09 -26.21 10.75
N SER A 684 -1.89 -26.70 10.41
CA SER A 684 -1.30 -26.53 9.08
C SER A 684 -0.57 -27.75 8.51
N ALA A 685 -0.56 -27.90 7.18
CA ALA A 685 0.18 -28.97 6.50
C ALA A 685 -0.18 -30.39 6.96
N ASN A 686 -1.43 -30.60 7.39
CA ASN A 686 -1.95 -31.94 7.67
C ASN A 686 -2.34 -32.65 6.36
N ARG A 687 -2.38 -33.98 6.38
CA ARG A 687 -2.64 -34.84 5.22
C ARG A 687 -3.76 -35.83 5.54
N ILE A 688 -4.73 -35.94 4.65
CA ILE A 688 -5.82 -36.93 4.71
C ILE A 688 -5.79 -37.72 3.39
N GLU A 689 -5.32 -38.97 3.42
CA GLU A 689 -5.08 -39.76 2.19
C GLU A 689 -5.56 -41.21 2.24
N GLY A 690 -6.14 -41.72 1.14
CA GLY A 690 -6.54 -43.14 1.03
C GLY A 690 -7.63 -43.62 2.00
N ASN A 691 -8.29 -42.73 2.74
CA ASN A 691 -9.28 -43.10 3.76
C ASN A 691 -10.66 -43.38 3.15
N LYS A 692 -11.40 -44.31 3.76
CA LYS A 692 -12.84 -44.51 3.49
C LYS A 692 -13.66 -43.84 4.58
N ILE A 693 -14.48 -42.87 4.20
CA ILE A 693 -15.24 -42.00 5.11
C ILE A 693 -16.72 -42.10 4.74
N TRP A 694 -17.55 -42.75 5.57
CA TRP A 694 -18.92 -43.07 5.15
C TRP A 694 -20.02 -43.10 6.22
N ASN A 695 -21.24 -42.79 5.79
CA ASN A 695 -22.45 -42.79 6.62
C ASN A 695 -22.28 -42.01 7.95
N ASN A 696 -21.57 -40.87 7.89
CA ASN A 696 -21.58 -39.87 8.96
C ASN A 696 -22.77 -38.93 8.64
N THR A 697 -23.89 -39.13 9.35
CA THR A 697 -25.24 -38.76 8.83
C THR A 697 -26.22 -38.12 9.82
N ILE A 698 -25.91 -38.06 11.12
CA ILE A 698 -26.85 -37.54 12.13
C ILE A 698 -26.61 -36.06 12.43
N ASP A 699 -25.35 -35.62 12.55
CA ASP A 699 -24.99 -34.23 12.91
C ASP A 699 -23.87 -33.61 12.06
N GLY A 700 -23.21 -34.35 11.15
CA GLY A 700 -21.92 -33.88 10.64
C GLY A 700 -21.38 -34.46 9.33
N THR A 701 -20.45 -33.66 8.81
CA THR A 701 -19.73 -33.82 7.54
C THR A 701 -18.77 -35.01 7.52
N GLY A 702 -18.49 -35.58 6.34
CA GLY A 702 -17.40 -36.55 6.14
C GLY A 702 -16.01 -36.00 6.48
N VAL A 703 -15.55 -34.94 5.80
CA VAL A 703 -14.39 -34.11 6.22
C VAL A 703 -14.84 -32.66 6.34
N ARG A 704 -14.65 -32.03 7.51
CA ARG A 704 -14.88 -30.60 7.70
C ARG A 704 -13.60 -29.88 8.13
N LEU A 705 -13.27 -28.81 7.41
CA LEU A 705 -12.15 -27.92 7.67
C LEU A 705 -12.71 -26.55 8.04
N GLU A 706 -12.43 -26.06 9.26
CA GLU A 706 -12.78 -24.70 9.67
C GLU A 706 -11.73 -23.68 9.18
N SER A 707 -12.00 -22.38 9.36
CA SER A 707 -11.12 -21.29 8.91
C SER A 707 -9.67 -21.32 9.46
N GLY A 708 -9.44 -21.99 10.58
CA GLY A 708 -8.10 -22.21 11.15
C GLY A 708 -7.30 -23.34 10.50
N ALA A 709 -7.92 -24.18 9.64
CA ALA A 709 -7.26 -25.27 8.93
C ALA A 709 -6.66 -24.76 7.61
N ILE A 710 -5.34 -24.76 7.51
CA ILE A 710 -4.62 -24.12 6.40
C ILE A 710 -3.62 -25.05 5.71
N ASN A 711 -3.50 -24.97 4.38
CA ASN A 711 -2.56 -25.79 3.60
C ASN A 711 -2.71 -27.30 3.92
N THR A 712 -3.94 -27.80 4.11
CA THR A 712 -4.24 -29.22 4.30
C THR A 712 -4.27 -29.91 2.94
N GLU A 713 -3.68 -31.10 2.81
CA GLU A 713 -3.74 -31.92 1.59
C GLU A 713 -4.74 -33.06 1.76
N ILE A 714 -5.75 -33.15 0.88
CA ILE A 714 -6.84 -34.14 0.94
C ILE A 714 -6.94 -34.85 -0.42
N HIS A 715 -6.50 -36.10 -0.50
CA HIS A 715 -6.42 -36.82 -1.77
C HIS A 715 -6.66 -38.32 -1.68
N GLU A 716 -7.16 -38.93 -2.75
CA GLU A 716 -7.36 -40.38 -2.89
C GLU A 716 -8.33 -41.01 -1.84
N ASN A 717 -9.15 -40.20 -1.15
CA ASN A 717 -10.15 -40.68 -0.18
C ASN A 717 -11.47 -41.07 -0.85
N CYS A 718 -12.25 -41.95 -0.21
CA CYS A 718 -13.63 -42.26 -0.61
C CYS A 718 -14.65 -41.63 0.35
N PHE A 719 -15.41 -40.64 -0.15
CA PHE A 719 -16.55 -40.04 0.54
C PHE A 719 -17.84 -40.73 0.10
N ILE A 720 -18.49 -41.45 1.03
CA ILE A 720 -19.68 -42.26 0.73
C ILE A 720 -20.82 -41.91 1.70
N ASP A 721 -21.88 -41.30 1.18
CA ASP A 721 -23.17 -41.12 1.86
C ASP A 721 -23.07 -40.35 3.20
N ASN A 722 -22.16 -39.37 3.29
CA ASN A 722 -22.08 -38.44 4.43
C ASN A 722 -22.88 -37.16 4.14
N VAL A 723 -23.36 -36.48 5.19
CA VAL A 723 -24.26 -35.32 5.06
C VAL A 723 -23.69 -34.08 5.78
N PRO A 724 -23.02 -33.15 5.06
CA PRO A 724 -22.55 -33.24 3.67
C PRO A 724 -21.28 -34.10 3.52
N GLN A 725 -20.88 -34.41 2.27
CA GLN A 725 -19.67 -35.20 2.01
C GLN A 725 -18.39 -34.50 2.53
N ALA A 726 -18.24 -33.20 2.22
CA ALA A 726 -17.14 -32.36 2.68
C ALA A 726 -17.61 -30.92 2.95
N TRP A 727 -16.81 -30.16 3.70
CA TRP A 727 -16.97 -28.72 3.95
C TRP A 727 -15.61 -28.06 4.19
N ASP A 728 -15.36 -26.88 3.64
CA ASP A 728 -14.06 -26.19 3.70
C ASP A 728 -14.19 -24.66 3.82
N ASP A 729 -14.11 -24.18 5.07
CA ASP A 729 -14.02 -22.74 5.41
C ASP A 729 -12.55 -22.27 5.54
N GLY A 730 -11.57 -23.17 5.31
CA GLY A 730 -10.14 -22.94 5.51
C GLY A 730 -9.43 -22.15 4.38
N THR A 731 -8.10 -22.16 4.37
CA THR A 731 -7.32 -21.44 3.32
C THR A 731 -6.16 -22.26 2.77
N TYR A 732 -5.98 -22.21 1.44
CA TYR A 732 -4.97 -22.97 0.70
C TYR A 732 -5.04 -24.49 0.86
N ASN A 733 -6.18 -25.03 1.32
CA ASN A 733 -6.43 -26.46 1.37
C ASN A 733 -6.55 -27.02 -0.07
N ASN A 734 -5.94 -28.19 -0.31
CA ASN A 734 -5.76 -28.77 -1.63
C ASN A 734 -6.50 -30.11 -1.73
N TRP A 735 -7.52 -30.15 -2.59
CA TRP A 735 -8.37 -31.33 -2.83
C TRP A 735 -8.04 -31.90 -4.22
N VAL A 736 -7.56 -33.14 -4.28
CA VAL A 736 -7.10 -33.81 -5.51
C VAL A 736 -7.56 -35.26 -5.55
N SER A 737 -8.16 -35.71 -6.65
CA SER A 737 -8.47 -37.12 -6.90
C SER A 737 -9.19 -37.84 -5.75
N ASN A 738 -10.22 -37.22 -5.17
CA ASN A 738 -11.09 -37.92 -4.22
C ASN A 738 -12.27 -38.61 -4.95
N PHE A 739 -12.83 -39.68 -4.38
CA PHE A 739 -14.05 -40.32 -4.85
C PHE A 739 -15.26 -39.83 -4.05
N TRP A 740 -16.39 -39.62 -4.73
CA TRP A 740 -17.62 -39.08 -4.14
C TRP A 740 -18.83 -39.94 -4.54
N SER A 741 -19.58 -40.49 -3.58
CA SER A 741 -20.87 -41.11 -3.88
C SER A 741 -21.92 -40.05 -4.27
N GLN A 742 -22.85 -40.46 -5.13
CA GLN A 742 -23.78 -39.57 -5.82
C GLN A 742 -24.90 -39.02 -4.91
N PRO A 743 -25.40 -37.79 -5.15
CA PRO A 743 -24.96 -36.77 -6.12
C PRO A 743 -24.12 -35.67 -5.43
N PRO A 744 -23.24 -34.96 -6.17
CA PRO A 744 -23.68 -33.92 -7.11
C PRO A 744 -23.44 -34.31 -8.58
N GLY A 745 -24.47 -34.19 -9.41
CA GLY A 745 -24.41 -34.65 -10.80
C GLY A 745 -23.85 -33.63 -11.78
N ALA A 746 -22.56 -33.74 -12.12
CA ALA A 746 -21.99 -33.23 -13.37
C ALA A 746 -20.69 -33.98 -13.71
N THR A 747 -20.39 -34.18 -15.00
CA THR A 747 -19.04 -34.54 -15.44
C THR A 747 -18.13 -33.32 -15.32
N GLY A 748 -17.41 -33.18 -14.21
CA GLY A 748 -16.56 -32.04 -13.88
C GLY A 748 -15.99 -32.15 -12.47
N ASN A 749 -15.26 -31.14 -12.01
CA ASN A 749 -14.72 -31.13 -10.64
C ASN A 749 -15.84 -31.03 -9.59
N TYR A 750 -15.65 -31.66 -8.42
CA TYR A 750 -16.57 -31.52 -7.29
C TYR A 750 -16.29 -30.19 -6.56
N THR A 751 -17.32 -29.35 -6.35
CA THR A 751 -17.19 -28.13 -5.54
C THR A 751 -17.52 -28.42 -4.08
N ILE A 752 -16.56 -28.20 -3.18
CA ILE A 752 -16.74 -28.30 -1.74
C ILE A 752 -17.42 -27.01 -1.22
N PRO A 753 -18.51 -27.10 -0.44
CA PRO A 753 -19.15 -25.94 0.16
C PRO A 753 -18.30 -25.35 1.31
N GLY A 754 -18.34 -24.03 1.45
CA GLY A 754 -17.64 -23.28 2.50
C GLY A 754 -17.03 -21.98 1.98
N ALA A 755 -16.44 -21.19 2.89
CA ALA A 755 -15.88 -19.87 2.64
C ALA A 755 -14.69 -19.87 1.67
N ALA A 756 -14.02 -21.02 1.48
CA ALA A 756 -12.91 -21.17 0.55
C ALA A 756 -13.36 -21.29 -0.92
N GLY A 757 -14.56 -21.81 -1.17
CA GLY A 757 -15.01 -22.18 -2.52
C GLY A 757 -14.16 -23.30 -3.14
N SER A 758 -13.59 -24.19 -2.32
CA SER A 758 -12.65 -25.25 -2.71
C SER A 758 -13.23 -26.21 -3.75
N VAL A 759 -12.35 -26.79 -4.57
CA VAL A 759 -12.71 -27.64 -5.71
C VAL A 759 -11.78 -28.86 -5.78
N ASP A 760 -12.35 -30.06 -5.78
CA ASP A 760 -11.61 -31.32 -5.93
C ASP A 760 -11.18 -31.51 -7.39
N THR A 761 -9.88 -31.52 -7.61
CA THR A 761 -9.30 -31.55 -8.96
C THR A 761 -9.01 -33.00 -9.39
N GLY A 762 -9.57 -33.41 -10.53
CA GLY A 762 -9.33 -34.75 -11.08
C GLY A 762 -9.95 -35.90 -10.27
N HIS A 763 -11.17 -35.70 -9.74
CA HIS A 763 -11.94 -36.69 -8.98
C HIS A 763 -11.90 -38.11 -9.59
N LEU A 764 -12.03 -39.13 -8.75
CA LEU A 764 -12.01 -40.54 -9.17
C LEU A 764 -13.42 -41.04 -9.52
N ASP A 765 -13.55 -41.76 -10.63
CA ASP A 765 -14.79 -42.46 -11.03
C ASP A 765 -15.16 -43.63 -10.09
N VAL A 766 -14.16 -44.18 -9.37
CA VAL A 766 -14.30 -45.34 -8.49
C VAL A 766 -13.55 -45.12 -7.18
N CYS A 767 -14.13 -45.58 -6.07
CA CYS A 767 -13.45 -45.59 -4.78
C CYS A 767 -12.22 -46.49 -4.85
N PRO A 768 -10.99 -46.00 -4.58
CA PRO A 768 -9.81 -46.85 -4.52
C PRO A 768 -9.99 -48.04 -3.57
N LEU A 769 -9.49 -49.18 -4.00
CA LEU A 769 -9.46 -50.41 -3.21
C LEU A 769 -8.15 -50.45 -2.39
N PRO A 770 -8.23 -50.54 -1.05
CA PRO A 770 -7.11 -50.90 -0.20
C PRO A 770 -6.87 -52.42 -0.23
#